data_AF-A0A483JIL2-F1
#
_entry.id   AF-A0A483JIL2-F1
#
_cell.length_a   1.000
_cell.length_b   1.000
_cell.length_c   1.000
_cell.angle_alpha   90.00
_cell.angle_beta   90.00
_cell.angle_gamma   90.00
#
_symmetry.space_group_name_H-M   'P 1'
#
loop_
_entity.id
_entity.type
_entity.pdbx_description
1 polymer ?
#
loop_
_entity_poly.entity_id
_entity_poly.type
_entity_poly.pdbx_seq_one_letter_code
_entity_poly.pdbx_strand_id
1 'polypeptide(L)'
;MNDISITDYLGPGVYLLQNYPKETEGLIAEKGYKVHNCADLAQCKDILNRNKVNFLLTNDKDNNFNEYVKIVRTAARQLVNKIVINIFVEKGNGQSFQDFINITDNLGYSIDTVFYLLNPGYDEQFRDDQSLKIVLSYRRQSGVSTDKNILETTIFEKKLVNTFPYIRPGDRVLVIIKNKNSITNIKNIIAEQTKASEVEIYSLDEIKSVQLNGNGYHFLITDKYADDGLNNALKVIISYLVPAGRYVSFHTDKTVVETLSNYNLQPEVYLFYEHGHLKTQIHQGEEITLSPELCVFMKSPLARSELPYQETIYGYSHPPKNLLAFARDYTNPWLIRGIVEFPFRNRSTYHLQQYSHQILEHSAPDSPDYAAALAVLGYQMLSGSDDTADIYAKMLDYCSNVSQMDNPTPHQYRWLISLSTLLGLICNKNNDKTNALIHLSRAANSSIDKFSPSIGTKILQSFYLQSVILISLNRISCAEIIVDRGIKRGIQLLYQHPDELVGKISQPFNFVLYIYHDILDWLIKMVNIKNAIPGRKFNIANFDNGNTWSALLHERMNAINNMSQMIDERDRTIHDQKCLIDERDRTIHDQKRLIDERDSTVLTQKNLIDERDLVSAQQNQLIEQNNKTIQQQIQNVTDLNSQVSSKEQKVDELQNQNIKLISLIDEKDLHIAQLSADLERANTILRNINSTPVIRHLLRMLNIK
;
A
#
# COMPACT_ATOMS: atom_id res chain seq x y z
N MET A 1 -39.01 -21.16 17.76
CA MET A 1 -38.85 -19.89 17.00
C MET A 1 -37.46 -19.72 16.36
N ASN A 2 -36.55 -20.71 16.39
CA ASN A 2 -35.12 -20.52 16.09
C ASN A 2 -34.61 -21.01 14.71
N ASP A 3 -35.46 -21.62 13.87
CA ASP A 3 -35.04 -22.15 12.56
C ASP A 3 -35.44 -21.27 11.36
N ILE A 4 -36.41 -20.37 11.53
CA ILE A 4 -36.82 -19.44 10.48
C ILE A 4 -35.71 -18.41 10.23
N SER A 5 -35.05 -17.89 11.28
CA SER A 5 -33.99 -16.88 11.13
C SER A 5 -32.71 -17.44 10.49
N ILE A 6 -32.33 -18.69 10.81
CA ILE A 6 -31.15 -19.31 10.19
C ILE A 6 -31.41 -19.64 8.72
N THR A 7 -32.63 -20.02 8.37
CA THR A 7 -33.01 -20.28 6.96
C THR A 7 -33.12 -19.00 6.14
N ASP A 8 -33.46 -17.86 6.75
CA ASP A 8 -33.36 -16.54 6.09
C ASP A 8 -31.91 -16.17 5.79
N TYR A 9 -30.99 -16.51 6.70
CA TYR A 9 -29.56 -16.31 6.48
C TYR A 9 -28.97 -17.25 5.41
N LEU A 10 -29.38 -18.52 5.41
CA LEU A 10 -28.89 -19.52 4.45
C LEU A 10 -29.49 -19.32 3.04
N GLY A 11 -30.74 -18.86 2.95
CA GLY A 11 -31.42 -18.55 1.69
C GLY A 11 -31.97 -19.78 0.94
N PRO A 12 -32.37 -19.63 -0.33
CA PRO A 12 -32.99 -20.71 -1.09
C PRO A 12 -32.01 -21.84 -1.41
N GLY A 13 -32.45 -23.09 -1.23
CA GLY A 13 -31.64 -24.26 -1.56
C GLY A 13 -32.26 -25.59 -1.15
N VAL A 14 -31.47 -26.66 -1.27
CA VAL A 14 -31.80 -28.00 -0.79
C VAL A 14 -31.21 -28.18 0.61
N TYR A 15 -32.08 -28.39 1.59
CA TYR A 15 -31.75 -28.57 3.00
C TYR A 15 -31.77 -30.05 3.35
N LEU A 16 -30.74 -30.51 4.06
CA LEU A 16 -30.73 -31.79 4.74
C LEU A 16 -30.74 -31.53 6.24
N LEU A 17 -31.76 -32.04 6.92
CA LEU A 17 -31.94 -31.92 8.36
C LEU A 17 -31.61 -33.27 9.02
N GLN A 18 -30.67 -33.25 9.96
CA GLN A 18 -30.31 -34.40 10.78
C GLN A 18 -30.70 -34.13 12.22
N ASN A 19 -31.49 -35.02 12.84
CA ASN A 19 -31.97 -34.89 14.23
C ASN A 19 -32.86 -33.65 14.49
N TYR A 20 -33.62 -33.20 13.49
CA TYR A 20 -34.60 -32.12 13.64
C TYR A 20 -36.04 -32.65 13.74
N PRO A 21 -36.92 -31.96 14.50
CA PRO A 21 -38.35 -32.27 14.52
C PRO A 21 -38.98 -32.16 13.13
N LYS A 22 -40.00 -32.98 12.84
CA LYS A 22 -40.77 -32.91 11.57
C LYS A 22 -41.40 -31.54 11.32
N GLU A 23 -41.72 -30.81 12.37
CA GLU A 23 -42.27 -29.46 12.29
C GLU A 23 -41.30 -28.48 11.61
N THR A 24 -39.98 -28.63 11.80
CA THR A 24 -38.96 -27.81 11.14
C THR A 24 -38.95 -28.03 9.63
N GLU A 25 -39.21 -29.26 9.17
CA GLU A 25 -39.31 -29.58 7.74
C GLU A 25 -40.46 -28.80 7.08
N GLY A 26 -41.63 -28.78 7.72
CA GLY A 26 -42.79 -28.02 7.26
C GLY A 26 -42.51 -26.52 7.13
N LEU A 27 -41.87 -25.92 8.15
CA LEU A 27 -41.53 -24.49 8.15
C LEU A 27 -40.57 -24.09 7.04
N ILE A 28 -39.60 -24.94 6.71
CA ILE A 28 -38.65 -24.68 5.63
C ILE A 28 -39.31 -24.90 4.26
N ALA A 29 -40.17 -25.93 4.15
CA ALA A 29 -40.94 -26.20 2.95
C ALA A 29 -41.98 -25.10 2.64
N GLU A 30 -42.58 -24.47 3.65
CA GLU A 30 -43.47 -23.30 3.50
C GLU A 30 -42.80 -22.11 2.80
N LYS A 31 -41.46 -21.97 2.92
CA LYS A 31 -40.68 -20.97 2.18
C LYS A 31 -40.39 -21.35 0.72
N GLY A 32 -40.85 -22.52 0.27
CA GLY A 32 -40.63 -23.06 -1.08
C GLY A 32 -39.29 -23.76 -1.26
N TYR A 33 -38.58 -24.09 -0.17
CA TYR A 33 -37.28 -24.77 -0.23
C TYR A 33 -37.44 -26.29 -0.21
N LYS A 34 -36.51 -27.01 -0.83
CA LYS A 34 -36.52 -28.49 -0.80
C LYS A 34 -35.87 -28.98 0.49
N VAL A 35 -36.51 -29.91 1.17
CA VAL A 35 -36.04 -30.43 2.46
C VAL A 35 -35.99 -31.95 2.43
N HIS A 36 -34.92 -32.50 2.97
CA HIS A 36 -34.77 -33.91 3.27
C HIS A 36 -34.47 -34.07 4.76
N ASN A 37 -35.04 -35.09 5.39
CA ASN A 37 -34.83 -35.38 6.81
C ASN A 37 -34.19 -36.77 6.96
N CYS A 38 -33.21 -36.90 7.86
CA CYS A 38 -32.58 -38.16 8.20
C CYS A 38 -32.51 -38.37 9.72
N ALA A 39 -32.75 -39.62 10.13
CA ALA A 39 -32.72 -40.01 11.53
C ALA A 39 -31.32 -40.45 12.00
N ASP A 40 -30.45 -40.84 11.07
CA ASP A 40 -29.11 -41.35 11.37
C ASP A 40 -28.07 -40.95 10.30
N LEU A 41 -26.80 -41.15 10.63
CA LEU A 41 -25.66 -40.80 9.78
C LEU A 41 -25.60 -41.60 8.47
N ALA A 42 -26.11 -42.84 8.44
CA ALA A 42 -26.09 -43.68 7.24
C ALA A 42 -27.10 -43.18 6.20
N GLN A 43 -28.30 -42.79 6.65
CA GLN A 43 -29.31 -42.12 5.83
C GLN A 43 -28.81 -40.75 5.34
N CYS A 44 -28.16 -39.98 6.22
CA CYS A 44 -27.55 -38.70 5.86
C CYS A 44 -26.57 -38.87 4.69
N LYS A 45 -25.68 -39.87 4.76
CA LYS A 45 -24.73 -40.19 3.69
C LYS A 45 -25.40 -40.63 2.39
N ASP A 46 -26.45 -41.44 2.46
CA ASP A 46 -27.18 -41.89 1.25
C ASP A 46 -27.89 -40.71 0.55
N ILE A 47 -28.52 -39.81 1.32
CA ILE A 47 -29.18 -38.62 0.77
C ILE A 47 -28.16 -37.67 0.13
N LEU A 48 -27.04 -37.41 0.81
CA LEU A 48 -25.95 -36.58 0.29
C LEU A 48 -25.36 -37.11 -1.02
N ASN A 49 -25.30 -38.44 -1.20
CA ASN A 49 -24.78 -39.03 -2.43
C ASN A 49 -25.78 -38.98 -3.59
N ARG A 50 -27.09 -38.97 -3.30
CA ARG A 50 -28.15 -39.01 -4.33
C ARG A 50 -28.67 -37.63 -4.73
N ASN A 51 -28.48 -36.62 -3.88
CA ASN A 51 -29.06 -35.30 -4.06
C ASN A 51 -28.00 -34.21 -3.89
N LYS A 52 -28.12 -33.14 -4.68
CA LYS A 52 -27.28 -31.94 -4.51
C LYS A 52 -27.79 -31.11 -3.33
N VAL A 53 -27.28 -31.40 -2.14
CA VAL A 53 -27.62 -30.68 -0.89
C VAL A 53 -26.78 -29.41 -0.79
N ASN A 54 -27.44 -28.27 -0.57
CA ASN A 54 -26.76 -26.99 -0.37
C ASN A 54 -26.43 -26.74 1.10
N PHE A 55 -27.32 -27.14 2.00
CA PHE A 55 -27.22 -26.83 3.42
C PHE A 55 -27.49 -28.07 4.26
N LEU A 56 -26.62 -28.32 5.24
CA LEU A 56 -26.78 -29.40 6.21
C LEU A 56 -26.99 -28.80 7.59
N LEU A 57 -28.12 -29.10 8.22
CA LEU A 57 -28.40 -28.67 9.60
C LEU A 57 -28.43 -29.92 10.47
N THR A 58 -27.66 -29.90 11.55
CA THR A 58 -27.65 -30.97 12.55
C THR A 58 -27.84 -30.41 13.95
N ASN A 59 -28.58 -31.16 14.78
CA ASN A 59 -28.85 -30.80 16.17
C ASN A 59 -28.30 -31.88 17.12
N ASP A 60 -27.75 -31.42 18.24
CA ASP A 60 -27.11 -32.29 19.24
C ASP A 60 -28.06 -33.33 19.82
N LYS A 61 -27.51 -34.52 20.07
CA LYS A 61 -28.11 -35.55 20.92
C LYS A 61 -27.14 -36.13 21.95
N ASP A 62 -25.83 -36.16 21.66
CA ASP A 62 -24.88 -37.03 22.35
C ASP A 62 -23.53 -36.36 22.70
N ASN A 63 -23.41 -35.03 22.53
CA ASN A 63 -22.21 -34.25 22.87
C ASN A 63 -20.89 -34.86 22.33
N ASN A 64 -20.93 -35.38 21.09
CA ASN A 64 -19.85 -36.20 20.53
C ASN A 64 -19.19 -35.53 19.31
N PHE A 65 -18.10 -34.78 19.55
CA PHE A 65 -17.33 -34.11 18.50
C PHE A 65 -16.87 -35.04 17.36
N ASN A 66 -16.60 -36.32 17.64
CA ASN A 66 -16.18 -37.27 16.59
C ASN A 66 -17.29 -37.54 15.57
N GLU A 67 -18.55 -37.48 15.99
CA GLU A 67 -19.68 -37.65 15.08
C GLU A 67 -19.85 -36.44 14.17
N TYR A 68 -19.71 -35.23 14.71
CA TYR A 68 -19.71 -33.99 13.91
C TYR A 68 -18.58 -33.98 12.89
N VAL A 69 -17.37 -34.41 13.25
CA VAL A 69 -16.25 -34.57 12.29
C VAL A 69 -16.62 -35.54 11.16
N LYS A 70 -17.30 -36.66 11.45
CA LYS A 70 -17.75 -37.60 10.41
C LYS A 70 -18.81 -36.98 9.49
N ILE A 71 -19.73 -36.19 10.05
CA ILE A 71 -20.76 -35.46 9.31
C ILE A 71 -20.08 -34.46 8.36
N VAL A 72 -19.19 -33.60 8.88
CA VAL A 72 -18.46 -32.60 8.10
C VAL A 72 -17.62 -33.26 7.01
N ARG A 73 -16.91 -34.35 7.32
CA ARG A 73 -16.15 -35.11 6.31
C ARG A 73 -17.02 -35.69 5.21
N THR A 74 -18.24 -36.11 5.53
CA THR A 74 -19.19 -36.65 4.56
C THR A 74 -19.76 -35.53 3.68
N ALA A 75 -20.15 -34.41 4.29
CA ALA A 75 -20.61 -33.21 3.59
C ALA A 75 -19.53 -32.61 2.68
N ALA A 76 -18.27 -32.61 3.11
CA ALA A 76 -17.14 -32.12 2.34
C ALA A 76 -16.92 -32.85 1.02
N ARG A 77 -17.17 -34.18 0.99
CA ARG A 77 -17.08 -34.98 -0.24
C ARG A 77 -18.11 -34.58 -1.29
N GLN A 78 -19.24 -34.00 -0.85
CA GLN A 78 -20.35 -33.57 -1.71
C GLN A 78 -20.41 -32.05 -1.86
N LEU A 79 -19.40 -31.33 -1.35
CA LEU A 79 -19.26 -29.86 -1.47
C LEU A 79 -20.50 -29.11 -0.98
N VAL A 80 -21.06 -29.51 0.17
CA VAL A 80 -22.17 -28.80 0.81
C VAL A 80 -21.74 -27.36 1.16
N ASN A 81 -22.51 -26.35 0.76
CA ASN A 81 -22.09 -24.95 0.88
C ASN A 81 -21.88 -24.52 2.34
N LYS A 82 -22.85 -24.84 3.21
CA LYS A 82 -22.77 -24.53 4.65
C LYS A 82 -23.30 -25.66 5.50
N ILE A 83 -22.68 -25.84 6.66
CA ILE A 83 -23.08 -26.81 7.67
C ILE A 83 -23.40 -26.05 8.95
N VAL A 84 -24.61 -26.21 9.46
CA VAL A 84 -25.03 -25.63 10.75
C VAL A 84 -25.11 -26.75 11.76
N ILE A 85 -24.44 -26.57 12.89
CA ILE A 85 -24.35 -27.56 13.95
C ILE A 85 -24.77 -26.85 15.24
N ASN A 86 -25.92 -27.23 15.79
CA ASN A 86 -26.28 -26.84 17.15
C ASN A 86 -25.66 -27.87 18.09
N ILE A 87 -24.78 -27.42 18.98
CA ILE A 87 -24.09 -28.27 19.94
C ILE A 87 -24.22 -27.73 21.36
N PHE A 88 -24.13 -28.59 22.35
CA PHE A 88 -24.01 -28.21 23.75
C PHE A 88 -22.61 -28.54 24.26
N VAL A 89 -21.78 -27.56 24.57
CA VAL A 89 -20.40 -27.78 25.05
C VAL A 89 -20.38 -27.67 26.58
N GLU A 90 -19.99 -28.74 27.25
CA GLU A 90 -19.83 -28.78 28.71
C GLU A 90 -18.57 -28.03 29.17
N LYS A 91 -18.63 -27.50 30.40
CA LYS A 91 -17.53 -26.82 31.08
C LYS A 91 -16.25 -27.65 31.04
N GLY A 92 -15.16 -27.03 30.59
CA GLY A 92 -13.84 -27.66 30.51
C GLY A 92 -13.54 -28.40 29.20
N ASN A 93 -14.50 -28.54 28.27
CA ASN A 93 -14.29 -29.17 26.96
C ASN A 93 -13.77 -28.22 25.87
N GLY A 94 -13.21 -27.06 26.24
CA GLY A 94 -12.72 -26.06 25.29
C GLY A 94 -11.64 -26.59 24.34
N GLN A 95 -10.76 -27.48 24.80
CA GLN A 95 -9.74 -28.08 23.93
C GLN A 95 -10.37 -28.97 22.85
N SER A 96 -11.35 -29.81 23.20
CA SER A 96 -12.03 -30.67 22.23
C SER A 96 -12.84 -29.88 21.21
N PHE A 97 -13.42 -28.75 21.62
CA PHE A 97 -14.05 -27.80 20.70
C PHE A 97 -13.02 -27.18 19.73
N GLN A 98 -11.88 -26.72 20.23
CA GLN A 98 -10.81 -26.17 19.38
C GLN A 98 -10.23 -27.21 18.41
N ASP A 99 -10.04 -28.45 18.87
CA ASP A 99 -9.60 -29.56 18.04
C ASP A 99 -10.62 -29.85 16.93
N PHE A 100 -11.93 -29.82 17.27
CA PHE A 100 -13.00 -29.95 16.29
C PHE A 100 -12.94 -28.84 15.23
N ILE A 101 -12.82 -27.58 15.62
CA ILE A 101 -12.70 -26.44 14.69
C ILE A 101 -11.48 -26.58 13.78
N ASN A 102 -10.32 -26.93 14.35
CA ASN A 102 -9.11 -27.15 13.57
C ASN A 102 -9.27 -28.28 12.55
N ILE A 103 -9.96 -29.36 12.91
CA ILE A 103 -10.25 -30.48 12.00
C ILE A 103 -11.21 -30.04 10.90
N THR A 104 -12.27 -29.29 11.22
CA THR A 104 -13.20 -28.80 10.19
C THR A 104 -12.53 -27.82 9.24
N ASP A 105 -11.66 -26.93 9.76
CA ASP A 105 -10.86 -26.01 8.95
C ASP A 105 -9.99 -26.78 7.95
N ASN A 106 -9.30 -27.84 8.40
CA ASN A 106 -8.50 -28.74 7.56
C ASN A 106 -9.31 -29.52 6.53
N LEU A 107 -10.60 -29.74 6.79
CA LEU A 107 -11.53 -30.34 5.82
C LEU A 107 -12.11 -29.31 4.84
N GLY A 108 -11.65 -28.06 4.91
CA GLY A 108 -12.10 -26.96 4.07
C GLY A 108 -13.42 -26.36 4.55
N TYR A 109 -13.70 -26.34 5.85
CA TYR A 109 -14.90 -25.73 6.43
C TYR A 109 -14.52 -24.85 7.60
N SER A 110 -14.50 -23.54 7.36
CA SER A 110 -14.18 -22.55 8.39
C SER A 110 -15.41 -22.00 9.10
N ILE A 111 -15.24 -21.61 10.35
CA ILE A 111 -16.28 -20.86 11.09
C ILE A 111 -16.67 -19.62 10.28
N ASP A 112 -17.97 -19.46 10.04
CA ASP A 112 -18.55 -18.30 9.38
C ASP A 112 -18.55 -17.08 10.31
N THR A 113 -18.40 -15.88 9.75
CA THR A 113 -18.38 -14.63 10.52
C THR A 113 -19.66 -14.40 11.33
N VAL A 114 -20.79 -15.01 10.92
CA VAL A 114 -22.07 -14.94 11.64
C VAL A 114 -22.08 -15.74 12.95
N PHE A 115 -21.12 -16.63 13.19
CA PHE A 115 -21.02 -17.41 14.42
C PHE A 115 -21.14 -16.55 15.70
N TYR A 116 -20.37 -15.47 15.78
CA TYR A 116 -20.37 -14.60 16.97
C TYR A 116 -21.70 -13.87 17.17
N LEU A 117 -22.42 -13.55 16.08
CA LEU A 117 -23.74 -12.93 16.16
C LEU A 117 -24.80 -13.90 16.68
N LEU A 118 -24.67 -15.19 16.37
CA LEU A 118 -25.60 -16.23 16.81
C LEU A 118 -25.37 -16.69 18.25
N ASN A 119 -24.20 -16.39 18.83
CA ASN A 119 -23.78 -16.84 20.15
C ASN A 119 -23.32 -15.66 21.03
N PRO A 120 -24.22 -14.71 21.38
CA PRO A 120 -23.88 -13.61 22.27
C PRO A 120 -23.52 -14.15 23.65
N GLY A 121 -22.31 -13.81 24.13
CA GLY A 121 -21.77 -14.34 25.39
C GLY A 121 -20.90 -15.58 25.24
N TYR A 122 -20.50 -15.95 24.01
CA TYR A 122 -19.52 -17.00 23.76
C TYR A 122 -18.23 -16.80 24.59
N ASP A 123 -17.89 -17.80 25.40
CA ASP A 123 -16.64 -17.89 26.14
C ASP A 123 -15.79 -19.03 25.57
N GLU A 124 -14.69 -18.67 24.91
CA GLU A 124 -13.72 -19.59 24.32
C GLU A 124 -13.04 -20.49 25.35
N GLN A 125 -12.99 -20.08 26.62
CA GLN A 125 -12.42 -20.90 27.70
C GLN A 125 -13.43 -21.91 28.25
N PHE A 126 -14.69 -21.84 27.83
CA PHE A 126 -15.79 -22.68 28.30
C PHE A 126 -15.79 -22.82 29.83
N ARG A 127 -15.76 -21.67 30.53
CA ARG A 127 -15.78 -21.62 32.00
C ARG A 127 -17.11 -22.10 32.57
N ASP A 128 -18.18 -22.04 31.79
CA ASP A 128 -19.51 -22.59 32.06
C ASP A 128 -20.04 -23.30 30.80
N ASP A 129 -21.09 -24.12 30.97
CA ASP A 129 -21.75 -24.85 29.88
C ASP A 129 -22.39 -23.90 28.87
N GLN A 130 -22.21 -24.18 27.56
CA GLN A 130 -22.68 -23.29 26.50
C GLN A 130 -23.36 -24.07 25.35
N SER A 131 -24.61 -23.70 25.05
CA SER A 131 -25.26 -24.10 23.79
C SER A 131 -24.78 -23.19 22.67
N LEU A 132 -24.11 -23.76 21.68
CA LEU A 132 -23.56 -23.04 20.53
C LEU A 132 -24.27 -23.42 19.24
N LYS A 133 -24.55 -22.43 18.41
CA LYS A 133 -24.96 -22.59 17.02
C LYS A 133 -23.77 -22.27 16.11
N ILE A 134 -23.09 -23.31 15.66
CA ILE A 134 -21.92 -23.20 14.78
C ILE A 134 -22.39 -23.16 13.34
N VAL A 135 -21.88 -22.20 12.58
CA VAL A 135 -22.05 -22.15 11.13
C VAL A 135 -20.68 -22.33 10.50
N LEU A 136 -20.50 -23.42 9.75
CA LEU A 136 -19.29 -23.72 9.01
C LEU A 136 -19.55 -23.48 7.53
N SER A 137 -18.69 -22.66 6.93
CA SER A 137 -18.75 -22.32 5.50
C SER A 137 -17.62 -23.02 4.76
N TYR A 138 -17.96 -23.65 3.64
CA TYR A 138 -16.97 -24.31 2.80
C TYR A 138 -15.94 -23.28 2.29
N ARG A 139 -14.67 -23.51 2.61
CA ARG A 139 -13.50 -22.73 2.22
C ARG A 139 -12.56 -23.66 1.47
N ARG A 140 -12.28 -23.40 0.19
CA ARG A 140 -11.27 -24.18 -0.53
C ARG A 140 -9.88 -23.86 0.03
N GLN A 141 -9.27 -24.78 0.76
CA GLN A 141 -7.87 -24.66 1.17
C GLN A 141 -6.96 -24.73 -0.07
N SER A 142 -6.24 -23.64 -0.30
CA SER A 142 -4.99 -23.61 -1.08
C SER A 142 -3.91 -24.35 -0.28
N GLY A 143 -3.50 -25.53 -0.74
CA GLY A 143 -2.36 -26.25 -0.18
C GLY A 143 -1.09 -25.41 -0.32
N VAL A 144 -0.38 -25.18 0.79
CA VAL A 144 0.93 -24.52 0.78
C VAL A 144 1.94 -25.50 0.19
N SER A 145 2.31 -25.29 -1.08
CA SER A 145 3.53 -25.82 -1.66
C SER A 145 4.40 -24.67 -2.15
N THR A 146 5.70 -24.73 -1.85
CA THR A 146 6.69 -23.73 -2.21
C THR A 146 7.14 -23.93 -3.66
N ASP A 147 6.40 -23.35 -4.61
CA ASP A 147 6.81 -23.27 -6.02
C ASP A 147 6.78 -21.82 -6.52
N LYS A 148 7.80 -21.40 -7.28
CA LYS A 148 7.90 -20.06 -7.90
C LYS A 148 6.67 -19.68 -8.74
N ASN A 149 6.00 -20.66 -9.34
CA ASN A 149 4.75 -20.48 -10.10
C ASN A 149 3.55 -20.08 -9.22
N ILE A 150 3.56 -20.43 -7.92
CA ILE A 150 2.55 -20.00 -6.94
C ILE A 150 2.80 -18.55 -6.51
N LEU A 151 4.06 -18.10 -6.44
CA LEU A 151 4.35 -16.71 -6.08
C LEU A 151 3.79 -15.72 -7.11
N GLU A 152 3.99 -15.97 -8.41
CA GLU A 152 3.38 -15.16 -9.49
C GLU A 152 1.85 -15.23 -9.48
N THR A 153 1.29 -16.41 -9.23
CA THR A 153 -0.16 -16.62 -9.06
C THR A 153 -0.73 -15.80 -7.90
N THR A 154 -0.07 -15.85 -6.75
CA THR A 154 -0.47 -15.13 -5.52
C THR A 154 -0.36 -13.61 -5.73
N ILE A 155 0.59 -13.16 -6.54
CA ILE A 155 0.76 -11.75 -6.90
C ILE A 155 -0.37 -11.29 -7.83
N PHE A 156 -0.70 -12.03 -8.89
CA PHE A 156 -1.81 -11.69 -9.78
C PHE A 156 -3.14 -11.67 -9.01
N GLU A 157 -3.43 -12.68 -8.18
CA GLU A 157 -4.63 -12.73 -7.34
C GLU A 157 -4.72 -11.54 -6.39
N LYS A 158 -3.60 -11.10 -5.78
CA LYS A 158 -3.55 -9.89 -4.95
C LYS A 158 -3.81 -8.62 -5.76
N LYS A 159 -3.23 -8.49 -6.96
CA LYS A 159 -3.45 -7.30 -7.80
C LYS A 159 -4.87 -7.25 -8.38
N LEU A 160 -5.49 -8.42 -8.62
CA LEU A 160 -6.83 -8.55 -9.16
C LEU A 160 -7.87 -7.84 -8.30
N VAL A 161 -7.72 -7.87 -6.97
CA VAL A 161 -8.63 -7.19 -6.03
C VAL A 161 -8.75 -5.69 -6.33
N ASN A 162 -7.68 -5.06 -6.82
CA ASN A 162 -7.69 -3.63 -7.17
C ASN A 162 -8.57 -3.32 -8.39
N THR A 163 -9.01 -4.33 -9.14
CA THR A 163 -9.90 -4.18 -10.30
C THR A 163 -11.38 -4.21 -9.91
N PHE A 164 -11.73 -4.77 -8.74
CA PHE A 164 -13.12 -5.00 -8.33
C PHE A 164 -13.98 -3.73 -8.24
N PRO A 165 -13.46 -2.57 -7.80
CA PRO A 165 -14.22 -1.32 -7.79
C PRO A 165 -14.70 -0.86 -9.19
N TYR A 166 -14.19 -1.46 -10.26
CA TYR A 166 -14.52 -1.12 -11.64
C TYR A 166 -15.47 -2.12 -12.32
N ILE A 167 -15.70 -3.28 -11.69
CA ILE A 167 -16.67 -4.30 -12.10
C ILE A 167 -18.05 -3.87 -11.61
N ARG A 168 -18.99 -3.71 -12.53
CA ARG A 168 -20.35 -3.26 -12.22
C ARG A 168 -21.22 -4.46 -11.84
N PRO A 169 -22.29 -4.24 -11.06
CA PRO A 169 -23.31 -5.27 -10.87
C PRO A 169 -23.84 -5.77 -12.22
N GLY A 170 -23.98 -7.08 -12.36
CA GLY A 170 -24.47 -7.69 -13.60
C GLY A 170 -23.46 -7.74 -14.74
N ASP A 171 -22.23 -7.22 -14.56
CA ASP A 171 -21.20 -7.35 -15.59
C ASP A 171 -20.86 -8.81 -15.85
N ARG A 172 -20.57 -9.09 -17.13
CA ARG A 172 -20.03 -10.37 -17.57
C ARG A 172 -18.53 -10.18 -17.72
N VAL A 173 -17.78 -10.95 -16.95
CA VAL A 173 -16.33 -10.80 -16.77
C VAL A 173 -15.63 -11.92 -17.51
N LEU A 174 -14.72 -11.56 -18.41
CA LEU A 174 -13.79 -12.51 -19.02
C LEU A 174 -12.37 -12.24 -18.52
N VAL A 175 -11.76 -13.26 -17.95
CA VAL A 175 -10.38 -13.24 -17.45
C VAL A 175 -9.51 -14.13 -18.32
N ILE A 176 -8.39 -13.60 -18.79
CA ILE A 176 -7.43 -14.33 -19.61
C ILE A 176 -6.15 -14.48 -18.80
N ILE A 177 -5.86 -15.71 -18.36
CA ILE A 177 -4.76 -15.97 -17.41
C ILE A 177 -3.72 -16.92 -17.99
N LYS A 178 -2.47 -16.73 -17.61
CA LYS A 178 -1.37 -17.57 -18.08
C LYS A 178 -1.36 -18.93 -17.36
N ASN A 179 -1.63 -18.94 -16.06
CA ASN A 179 -1.57 -20.15 -15.23
C ASN A 179 -2.96 -20.78 -15.01
N LYS A 180 -3.18 -21.98 -15.56
CA LYS A 180 -4.46 -22.69 -15.44
C LYS A 180 -4.77 -23.22 -14.04
N ASN A 181 -3.76 -23.36 -13.17
CA ASN A 181 -3.95 -23.92 -11.82
C ASN A 181 -4.78 -23.01 -10.91
N SER A 182 -4.93 -21.74 -11.28
CA SER A 182 -5.58 -20.69 -10.48
C SER A 182 -7.01 -20.37 -10.93
N ILE A 183 -7.48 -20.98 -12.03
CA ILE A 183 -8.80 -20.70 -12.64
C ILE A 183 -9.91 -20.76 -11.61
N THR A 184 -9.97 -21.84 -10.82
CA THR A 184 -11.10 -22.00 -9.90
C THR A 184 -11.04 -21.04 -8.73
N ASN A 185 -9.84 -20.66 -8.28
CA ASN A 185 -9.66 -19.69 -7.21
C ASN A 185 -10.09 -18.29 -7.68
N ILE A 186 -9.57 -17.83 -8.81
CA ILE A 186 -9.91 -16.51 -9.40
C ILE A 186 -11.40 -16.39 -9.68
N LYS A 187 -12.02 -17.45 -10.23
CA LYS A 187 -13.46 -17.47 -10.48
C LYS A 187 -14.27 -17.27 -9.20
N ASN A 188 -13.87 -17.94 -8.12
CA ASN A 188 -14.53 -17.80 -6.82
C ASN A 188 -14.30 -16.42 -6.21
N ILE A 189 -13.05 -15.90 -6.24
CA ILE A 189 -12.74 -14.57 -5.70
C ILE A 189 -13.59 -13.50 -6.38
N ILE A 190 -13.69 -13.51 -7.72
CA ILE A 190 -14.52 -12.54 -8.45
C ILE A 190 -16.00 -12.74 -8.11
N ALA A 191 -16.49 -13.98 -8.06
CA ALA A 191 -17.90 -14.26 -7.74
C ALA A 191 -18.29 -13.89 -6.29
N GLU A 192 -17.38 -14.03 -5.33
CA GLU A 192 -17.63 -13.75 -3.91
C GLU A 192 -17.47 -12.26 -3.57
N GLN A 193 -16.55 -11.55 -4.23
CA GLN A 193 -16.22 -10.16 -3.90
C GLN A 193 -16.84 -9.13 -4.84
N THR A 194 -17.50 -9.56 -5.92
CA THR A 194 -18.15 -8.68 -6.89
C THR A 194 -19.60 -9.09 -7.12
N LYS A 195 -20.35 -8.24 -7.82
CA LYS A 195 -21.71 -8.52 -8.26
C LYS A 195 -21.77 -8.93 -9.74
N ALA A 196 -20.70 -9.48 -10.29
CA ALA A 196 -20.66 -9.99 -11.65
C ALA A 196 -21.74 -11.06 -11.86
N SER A 197 -22.42 -11.03 -13.01
CA SER A 197 -23.44 -12.03 -13.35
C SER A 197 -22.82 -13.33 -13.86
N GLU A 198 -21.67 -13.22 -14.53
CA GLU A 198 -20.96 -14.34 -15.15
C GLU A 198 -19.46 -14.08 -15.11
N VAL A 199 -18.68 -15.14 -14.84
CA VAL A 199 -17.22 -15.11 -14.86
C VAL A 199 -16.72 -16.29 -15.69
N GLU A 200 -16.15 -15.96 -16.83
CA GLU A 200 -15.47 -16.89 -17.74
C GLU A 200 -13.96 -16.67 -17.65
N ILE A 201 -13.21 -17.76 -17.67
CA ILE A 201 -11.75 -17.71 -17.54
C ILE A 201 -11.16 -18.68 -18.56
N TYR A 202 -10.24 -18.18 -19.38
CA TYR A 202 -9.54 -18.95 -20.40
C TYR A 202 -8.03 -18.64 -20.35
N SER A 203 -7.22 -19.56 -20.83
CA SER A 203 -5.86 -19.26 -21.25
C SER A 203 -5.84 -18.67 -22.67
N LEU A 204 -4.74 -17.99 -23.01
CA LEU A 204 -4.55 -17.42 -24.35
C LEU A 204 -4.65 -18.47 -25.48
N ASP A 205 -4.24 -19.71 -25.24
CA ASP A 205 -4.31 -20.78 -26.25
C ASP A 205 -5.73 -21.28 -26.50
N GLU A 206 -6.59 -21.23 -25.47
CA GLU A 206 -7.98 -21.69 -25.55
C GLU A 206 -8.86 -20.68 -26.31
N ILE A 207 -8.52 -19.39 -26.26
CA ILE A 207 -9.37 -18.36 -26.85
C ILE A 207 -9.49 -18.47 -28.38
N LYS A 208 -8.51 -19.11 -29.02
CA LYS A 208 -8.52 -19.35 -30.47
C LYS A 208 -9.46 -20.48 -30.88
N SER A 209 -9.81 -21.38 -29.95
CA SER A 209 -10.62 -22.57 -30.21
C SER A 209 -11.99 -22.55 -29.52
N VAL A 210 -12.20 -21.62 -28.57
CA VAL A 210 -13.47 -21.47 -27.84
C VAL A 210 -14.40 -20.49 -28.56
N GLN A 211 -15.67 -20.88 -28.68
CA GLN A 211 -16.73 -19.96 -29.09
C GLN A 211 -17.06 -19.04 -27.92
N LEU A 212 -16.48 -17.83 -27.95
CA LEU A 212 -16.76 -16.80 -26.97
C LEU A 212 -18.25 -16.44 -26.95
N ASN A 213 -18.70 -15.99 -25.78
CA ASN A 213 -20.10 -15.70 -25.55
C ASN A 213 -20.62 -14.66 -26.56
N GLY A 214 -21.60 -15.06 -27.37
CA GLY A 214 -22.17 -14.23 -28.45
C GLY A 214 -22.86 -12.98 -27.94
N ASN A 215 -23.11 -12.84 -26.64
CA ASN A 215 -23.66 -11.64 -26.04
C ASN A 215 -22.56 -10.64 -25.62
N GLY A 216 -21.27 -10.97 -25.73
CA GLY A 216 -20.13 -10.11 -25.39
C GLY A 216 -19.79 -10.02 -23.89
N TYR A 217 -18.76 -9.26 -23.51
CA TYR A 217 -18.33 -9.07 -22.13
C TYR A 217 -18.31 -7.58 -21.77
N HIS A 218 -18.52 -7.28 -20.49
CA HIS A 218 -18.52 -5.92 -19.95
C HIS A 218 -17.19 -5.55 -19.31
N PHE A 219 -16.47 -6.54 -18.80
CA PHE A 219 -15.21 -6.36 -18.12
C PHE A 219 -14.23 -7.43 -18.59
N LEU A 220 -13.04 -7.00 -19.00
CA LEU A 220 -11.98 -7.87 -19.46
C LEU A 220 -10.73 -7.67 -18.62
N ILE A 221 -10.09 -8.78 -18.26
CA ILE A 221 -8.86 -8.79 -17.47
C ILE A 221 -7.88 -9.70 -18.17
N THR A 222 -6.69 -9.20 -18.48
CA THR A 222 -5.62 -10.02 -19.05
C THR A 222 -4.43 -10.03 -18.12
N ASP A 223 -3.95 -11.21 -17.75
CA ASP A 223 -2.70 -11.40 -17.00
C ASP A 223 -1.48 -10.96 -17.84
N LYS A 224 -0.32 -10.80 -17.20
CA LYS A 224 0.92 -10.41 -17.87
C LYS A 224 1.44 -11.54 -18.76
N TYR A 225 1.44 -11.31 -20.07
CA TYR A 225 2.12 -12.17 -21.04
C TYR A 225 3.44 -11.53 -21.46
N ALA A 226 4.50 -12.34 -21.62
CA ALA A 226 5.85 -11.86 -21.90
C ALA A 226 6.12 -11.55 -23.39
N ASP A 227 5.20 -11.91 -24.30
CA ASP A 227 5.42 -11.95 -25.75
C ASP A 227 4.27 -11.31 -26.56
N ASP A 228 4.54 -11.04 -27.85
CA ASP A 228 3.61 -10.59 -28.92
C ASP A 228 2.35 -11.47 -29.12
N GLY A 229 2.27 -12.62 -28.43
CA GLY A 229 1.11 -13.51 -28.47
C GLY A 229 -0.19 -12.83 -28.03
N LEU A 230 -0.14 -11.95 -27.02
CA LEU A 230 -1.32 -11.20 -26.57
C LEU A 230 -1.75 -10.15 -27.61
N ASN A 231 -0.81 -9.46 -28.25
CA ASN A 231 -1.10 -8.43 -29.27
C ASN A 231 -1.92 -9.00 -30.45
N ASN A 232 -1.61 -10.23 -30.87
CA ASN A 232 -2.33 -10.90 -31.95
C ASN A 232 -3.74 -11.36 -31.54
N ALA A 233 -3.92 -11.78 -30.28
CA ALA A 233 -5.23 -12.20 -29.76
C ALA A 233 -6.11 -11.02 -29.30
N LEU A 234 -5.49 -9.89 -28.96
CA LEU A 234 -6.12 -8.68 -28.41
C LEU A 234 -7.26 -8.17 -29.29
N LYS A 235 -7.07 -8.20 -30.62
CA LYS A 235 -8.12 -7.82 -31.58
C LYS A 235 -9.38 -8.65 -31.42
N VAL A 236 -9.23 -9.97 -31.29
CA VAL A 236 -10.35 -10.91 -31.11
C VAL A 236 -10.98 -10.68 -29.75
N ILE A 237 -10.19 -10.56 -28.69
CA ILE A 237 -10.69 -10.39 -27.32
C ILE A 237 -11.49 -9.09 -27.18
N ILE A 238 -10.95 -7.97 -27.67
CA ILE A 238 -11.59 -6.65 -27.57
C ILE A 238 -12.84 -6.55 -28.46
N SER A 239 -12.95 -7.34 -29.54
CA SER A 239 -14.18 -7.32 -30.36
C SER A 239 -15.41 -7.79 -29.56
N TYR A 240 -15.22 -8.65 -28.56
CA TYR A 240 -16.28 -9.09 -27.65
C TYR A 240 -16.51 -8.13 -26.47
N LEU A 241 -15.65 -7.14 -26.24
CA LEU A 241 -15.91 -6.10 -25.25
C LEU A 241 -17.02 -5.19 -25.74
N VAL A 242 -18.11 -5.05 -24.98
CA VAL A 242 -19.21 -4.15 -25.34
C VAL A 242 -18.79 -2.68 -25.21
N PRO A 243 -19.46 -1.74 -25.91
CA PRO A 243 -19.21 -0.31 -25.73
C PRO A 243 -19.41 0.11 -24.27
N ALA A 244 -18.61 1.05 -23.79
CA ALA A 244 -18.50 1.41 -22.36
C ALA A 244 -18.05 0.26 -21.44
N GLY A 245 -17.66 -0.90 -21.96
CA GLY A 245 -17.01 -1.96 -21.20
C GLY A 245 -15.59 -1.56 -20.80
N ARG A 246 -15.02 -2.23 -19.80
CA ARG A 246 -13.67 -1.96 -19.30
C ARG A 246 -12.70 -3.08 -19.62
N TYR A 247 -11.46 -2.70 -19.85
CA TYR A 247 -10.33 -3.61 -20.06
C TYR A 247 -9.23 -3.27 -19.05
N VAL A 248 -8.68 -4.29 -18.41
CA VAL A 248 -7.62 -4.15 -17.43
C VAL A 248 -6.32 -4.70 -18.00
N SER A 249 -5.29 -3.85 -17.98
CA SER A 249 -3.92 -4.18 -18.36
C SER A 249 -2.99 -4.06 -17.15
N PHE A 250 -2.18 -5.08 -16.89
CA PHE A 250 -1.15 -5.05 -15.85
C PHE A 250 0.20 -4.67 -16.46
N HIS A 251 0.99 -3.86 -15.76
CA HIS A 251 2.30 -3.37 -16.23
C HIS A 251 2.22 -2.68 -17.60
N THR A 252 1.37 -1.66 -17.67
CA THR A 252 1.12 -0.93 -18.92
C THR A 252 2.34 -0.06 -19.27
N ASP A 253 2.73 -0.04 -20.53
CA ASP A 253 3.71 0.92 -21.05
C ASP A 253 3.10 1.75 -22.19
N LYS A 254 3.88 2.70 -22.71
CA LYS A 254 3.45 3.59 -23.79
C LYS A 254 2.99 2.82 -25.04
N THR A 255 3.71 1.77 -25.42
CA THR A 255 3.40 0.93 -26.59
C THR A 255 2.05 0.24 -26.44
N VAL A 256 1.74 -0.26 -25.24
CA VAL A 256 0.44 -0.88 -24.93
C VAL A 256 -0.68 0.15 -25.02
N VAL A 257 -0.50 1.35 -24.47
CA VAL A 257 -1.51 2.44 -24.55
C VAL A 257 -1.80 2.81 -26.01
N GLU A 258 -0.77 2.98 -26.84
CA GLU A 258 -0.91 3.27 -28.27
C GLU A 258 -1.62 2.14 -29.02
N THR A 259 -1.27 0.88 -28.71
CA THR A 259 -1.91 -0.30 -29.31
C THR A 259 -3.39 -0.39 -28.95
N LEU A 260 -3.74 -0.17 -27.68
CA LEU A 260 -5.13 -0.22 -27.20
C LEU A 260 -5.97 0.94 -27.76
N SER A 261 -5.35 2.11 -27.98
CA SER A 261 -6.01 3.26 -28.60
C SER A 261 -6.55 2.94 -30.00
N ASN A 262 -5.84 2.11 -30.77
CA ASN A 262 -6.30 1.63 -32.09
C ASN A 262 -7.58 0.78 -32.02
N TYR A 263 -7.92 0.25 -30.85
CA TYR A 263 -9.15 -0.52 -30.61
C TYR A 263 -10.26 0.30 -29.92
N ASN A 264 -10.14 1.63 -29.91
CA ASN A 264 -11.04 2.54 -29.21
C ASN A 264 -11.06 2.33 -27.69
N LEU A 265 -9.98 1.78 -27.11
CA LEU A 265 -9.80 1.70 -25.66
C LEU A 265 -9.00 2.91 -25.20
N GLN A 266 -9.52 3.57 -24.18
CA GLN A 266 -8.99 4.83 -23.70
C GLN A 266 -8.73 4.71 -22.19
N PRO A 267 -7.56 5.18 -21.69
CA PRO A 267 -7.23 5.07 -20.27
C PRO A 267 -8.24 5.86 -19.42
N GLU A 268 -8.74 5.24 -18.37
CA GLU A 268 -9.68 5.86 -17.43
C GLU A 268 -8.99 6.13 -16.09
N VAL A 269 -8.32 5.11 -15.54
CA VAL A 269 -7.63 5.18 -14.26
C VAL A 269 -6.40 4.29 -14.31
N TYR A 270 -5.29 4.73 -13.75
CA TYR A 270 -4.12 3.89 -13.56
C TYR A 270 -3.64 3.91 -12.11
N LEU A 271 -3.06 2.79 -11.68
CA LEU A 271 -2.52 2.60 -10.35
C LEU A 271 -1.03 2.39 -10.44
N PHE A 272 -0.30 3.08 -9.58
CA PHE A 272 1.16 3.03 -9.54
C PHE A 272 1.62 3.03 -8.09
N TYR A 273 2.79 2.44 -7.84
CA TYR A 273 3.42 2.52 -6.54
C TYR A 273 4.14 3.85 -6.41
N GLU A 274 3.68 4.65 -5.46
CA GLU A 274 4.40 5.81 -4.97
C GLU A 274 4.83 5.48 -3.54
N HIS A 275 6.15 5.47 -3.26
CA HIS A 275 6.69 5.23 -1.92
C HIS A 275 6.26 3.91 -1.25
N GLY A 276 6.01 2.87 -2.06
CA GLY A 276 5.56 1.55 -1.56
C GLY A 276 4.06 1.45 -1.29
N HIS A 277 3.31 2.53 -1.49
CA HIS A 277 1.86 2.57 -1.42
C HIS A 277 1.26 2.60 -2.82
N LEU A 278 0.21 1.79 -3.03
CA LEU A 278 -0.49 1.78 -4.30
C LEU A 278 -1.44 2.98 -4.37
N LYS A 279 -1.10 3.96 -5.21
CA LYS A 279 -1.96 5.12 -5.47
C LYS A 279 -2.79 4.92 -6.73
N THR A 280 -3.91 5.62 -6.78
CA THR A 280 -4.86 5.60 -7.91
C THR A 280 -4.93 7.00 -8.50
N GLN A 281 -4.72 7.13 -9.81
CA GLN A 281 -4.85 8.39 -10.53
C GLN A 281 -5.83 8.26 -11.69
N ILE A 282 -6.80 9.18 -11.74
CA ILE A 282 -7.73 9.31 -12.86
C ILE A 282 -6.98 9.98 -14.01
N HIS A 283 -7.07 9.38 -15.19
CA HIS A 283 -6.46 9.94 -16.39
C HIS A 283 -7.20 11.22 -16.82
N GLN A 284 -6.49 12.29 -17.12
CA GLN A 284 -7.03 13.59 -17.52
C GLN A 284 -6.47 14.09 -18.87
N GLY A 285 -5.96 13.18 -19.69
CA GLY A 285 -5.37 13.49 -21.00
C GLY A 285 -3.86 13.74 -20.95
N GLU A 286 -3.24 13.60 -19.78
CA GLU A 286 -1.79 13.60 -19.62
C GLU A 286 -1.13 12.38 -20.27
N GLU A 287 0.13 12.51 -20.68
CA GLU A 287 0.92 11.36 -21.10
C GLU A 287 1.24 10.48 -19.89
N ILE A 288 0.93 9.18 -19.98
CA ILE A 288 1.24 8.19 -18.94
C ILE A 288 2.75 7.91 -18.98
N THR A 289 3.51 8.67 -18.20
CA THR A 289 4.99 8.56 -18.11
C THR A 289 5.46 7.57 -17.04
N LEU A 290 4.60 7.28 -16.05
CA LEU A 290 4.82 6.27 -15.02
C LEU A 290 4.55 4.88 -15.61
N SER A 291 5.36 3.87 -15.28
CA SER A 291 5.04 2.47 -15.58
C SER A 291 4.02 1.95 -14.57
N PRO A 292 2.69 2.01 -14.84
CA PRO A 292 1.68 1.73 -13.84
C PRO A 292 1.66 0.23 -13.58
N GLU A 293 1.40 -0.13 -12.33
CA GLU A 293 1.15 -1.50 -11.93
C GLU A 293 -0.09 -2.06 -12.64
N LEU A 294 -1.11 -1.21 -12.79
CA LEU A 294 -2.40 -1.52 -13.39
C LEU A 294 -2.91 -0.30 -14.14
N CYS A 295 -3.52 -0.51 -15.32
CA CYS A 295 -4.31 0.51 -15.98
C CYS A 295 -5.68 -0.06 -16.37
N VAL A 296 -6.73 0.69 -16.06
CA VAL A 296 -8.11 0.42 -16.44
C VAL A 296 -8.46 1.32 -17.62
N PHE A 297 -8.83 0.69 -18.72
CA PHE A 297 -9.28 1.34 -19.94
C PHE A 297 -10.79 1.18 -20.07
N MET A 298 -11.46 2.18 -20.64
CA MET A 298 -12.84 2.08 -21.09
C MET A 298 -12.89 2.03 -22.60
N LYS A 299 -13.66 1.10 -23.16
CA LYS A 299 -13.98 1.08 -24.59
C LYS A 299 -14.92 2.23 -24.87
N SER A 300 -14.59 3.04 -25.88
CA SER A 300 -15.40 4.20 -26.26
C SER A 300 -16.88 3.81 -26.31
N PRO A 301 -17.77 4.57 -25.66
CA PRO A 301 -19.20 4.29 -25.70
C PRO A 301 -19.79 4.53 -27.10
N LEU A 302 -19.05 5.20 -28.00
CA LEU A 302 -19.38 5.36 -29.42
C LEU A 302 -18.84 4.21 -30.30
N ALA A 303 -18.10 3.25 -29.74
CA ALA A 303 -17.58 2.15 -30.52
C ALA A 303 -18.73 1.36 -31.18
N ARG A 304 -18.59 1.07 -32.48
CA ARG A 304 -19.57 0.24 -33.19
C ARG A 304 -19.63 -1.14 -32.53
N SER A 305 -20.85 -1.62 -32.32
CA SER A 305 -21.10 -2.96 -31.82
C SER A 305 -22.26 -3.57 -32.58
N GLU A 306 -22.07 -4.82 -33.01
CA GLU A 306 -23.15 -5.62 -33.60
C GLU A 306 -24.03 -6.26 -32.51
N LEU A 307 -23.64 -6.11 -31.24
CA LEU A 307 -24.35 -6.67 -30.10
C LEU A 307 -25.52 -5.76 -29.69
N PRO A 308 -26.73 -6.30 -29.51
CA PRO A 308 -27.84 -5.52 -28.98
C PRO A 308 -27.54 -5.11 -27.54
N TYR A 309 -27.98 -3.90 -27.18
CA TYR A 309 -27.89 -3.46 -25.80
C TYR A 309 -28.83 -4.26 -24.90
N GLN A 310 -28.31 -4.66 -23.74
CA GLN A 310 -29.08 -5.32 -22.69
C GLN A 310 -28.82 -4.60 -21.37
N GLU A 311 -29.90 -4.25 -20.65
CA GLU A 311 -29.77 -3.80 -19.27
C GLU A 311 -29.46 -5.01 -18.37
N THR A 312 -28.28 -5.01 -17.77
CA THR A 312 -27.73 -6.10 -16.96
C THR A 312 -27.56 -5.71 -15.51
N ILE A 313 -27.49 -4.43 -15.18
CA ILE A 313 -27.20 -3.94 -13.83
C ILE A 313 -28.41 -4.16 -12.91
N TYR A 314 -29.60 -3.90 -13.44
CA TYR A 314 -30.84 -3.89 -12.68
C TYR A 314 -31.68 -5.16 -12.86
N GLY A 315 -31.23 -6.13 -13.67
CA GLY A 315 -31.87 -7.44 -13.84
C GLY A 315 -33.20 -7.44 -14.62
N TYR A 316 -33.92 -6.32 -14.68
CA TYR A 316 -35.12 -6.13 -15.52
C TYR A 316 -35.34 -4.64 -15.85
N SER A 317 -36.16 -4.36 -16.86
CA SER A 317 -36.35 -3.01 -17.42
C SER A 317 -37.67 -2.32 -17.02
N HIS A 318 -38.64 -3.05 -16.47
CA HIS A 318 -39.93 -2.52 -16.02
C HIS A 318 -40.62 -3.47 -15.01
N PRO A 319 -41.34 -2.94 -14.00
CA PRO A 319 -41.51 -1.51 -13.62
C PRO A 319 -40.30 -0.90 -12.88
N PRO A 320 -40.12 0.44 -12.79
CA PRO A 320 -40.96 1.52 -13.35
C PRO A 320 -40.95 1.54 -14.88
N LYS A 321 -42.06 1.95 -15.51
CA LYS A 321 -42.27 1.78 -16.97
C LYS A 321 -41.21 2.43 -17.86
N ASN A 322 -40.76 3.63 -17.51
CA ASN A 322 -39.87 4.42 -18.38
C ASN A 322 -38.46 4.62 -17.84
N LEU A 323 -38.21 4.27 -16.57
CA LEU A 323 -36.97 4.64 -15.89
C LEU A 323 -35.72 4.02 -16.52
N LEU A 324 -35.82 2.74 -16.90
CA LEU A 324 -34.73 1.94 -17.46
C LEU A 324 -34.97 1.60 -18.95
N ALA A 325 -35.86 2.34 -19.62
CA ALA A 325 -36.24 2.09 -21.01
C ALA A 325 -35.20 2.65 -22.01
N PHE A 326 -33.90 2.48 -21.71
CA PHE A 326 -32.80 3.02 -22.50
C PHE A 326 -32.78 2.45 -23.92
N ALA A 327 -32.91 1.13 -24.05
CA ALA A 327 -32.94 0.44 -25.34
C ALA A 327 -34.10 0.90 -26.25
N ARG A 328 -35.18 1.43 -25.66
CA ARG A 328 -36.36 1.91 -26.38
C ARG A 328 -36.16 3.34 -26.89
N ASP A 329 -35.57 4.22 -26.06
CA ASP A 329 -35.58 5.66 -26.33
C ASP A 329 -34.24 6.23 -26.79
N TYR A 330 -33.10 5.57 -26.50
CA TYR A 330 -31.78 6.01 -26.97
C TYR A 330 -31.44 5.38 -28.32
N THR A 331 -30.76 6.14 -29.17
CA THR A 331 -30.19 5.59 -30.41
C THR A 331 -28.98 4.71 -30.09
N ASN A 332 -28.13 5.18 -29.16
CA ASN A 332 -27.02 4.43 -28.60
C ASN A 332 -27.17 4.33 -27.06
N PRO A 333 -27.90 3.31 -26.56
CA PRO A 333 -28.12 3.11 -25.12
C PRO A 333 -26.84 2.81 -24.32
N TRP A 334 -25.73 2.42 -24.96
CA TRP A 334 -24.45 2.22 -24.28
C TRP A 334 -23.88 3.52 -23.69
N LEU A 335 -24.29 4.69 -24.21
CA LEU A 335 -23.91 6.00 -23.68
C LEU A 335 -24.28 6.16 -22.21
N ILE A 336 -25.36 5.53 -21.74
CA ILE A 336 -25.78 5.59 -20.34
C ILE A 336 -24.65 5.16 -19.41
N ARG A 337 -23.99 4.05 -19.75
CA ARG A 337 -22.90 3.46 -18.94
C ARG A 337 -21.56 4.16 -19.16
N GLY A 338 -21.41 4.87 -20.27
CA GLY A 338 -20.19 5.57 -20.64
C GLY A 338 -20.09 6.99 -20.09
N ILE A 339 -21.18 7.77 -20.13
CA ILE A 339 -21.13 9.21 -19.84
C ILE A 339 -22.18 9.73 -18.84
N VAL A 340 -23.29 9.00 -18.65
CA VAL A 340 -24.45 9.53 -17.88
C VAL A 340 -24.47 9.01 -16.46
N GLU A 341 -24.46 7.69 -16.28
CA GLU A 341 -24.86 7.06 -15.04
C GLU A 341 -23.71 7.01 -14.03
N PHE A 342 -23.91 7.59 -12.86
CA PHE A 342 -22.97 7.46 -11.73
C PHE A 342 -23.33 6.21 -10.90
N PRO A 343 -22.35 5.38 -10.47
CA PRO A 343 -20.89 5.58 -10.55
C PRO A 343 -20.22 4.94 -11.78
N PHE A 344 -20.98 4.54 -12.81
CA PHE A 344 -20.49 3.66 -13.87
C PHE A 344 -19.81 4.37 -15.04
N ARG A 345 -20.22 5.61 -15.33
CA ARG A 345 -19.65 6.49 -16.35
C ARG A 345 -18.15 6.64 -16.20
N ASN A 346 -17.49 7.02 -17.28
CA ASN A 346 -16.07 7.30 -17.28
C ASN A 346 -15.72 8.34 -16.20
N ARG A 347 -14.70 8.03 -15.38
CA ARG A 347 -14.27 8.91 -14.28
C ARG A 347 -13.47 10.13 -14.74
N SER A 348 -12.90 10.08 -15.94
CA SER A 348 -12.10 11.17 -16.52
C SER A 348 -12.99 12.29 -17.05
N THR A 349 -12.82 13.50 -16.51
CA THR A 349 -13.48 14.70 -17.03
C THR A 349 -13.06 15.02 -18.45
N TYR A 350 -11.79 14.78 -18.79
CA TYR A 350 -11.26 14.94 -20.14
C TYR A 350 -11.96 14.00 -21.14
N HIS A 351 -12.05 12.70 -20.84
CA HIS A 351 -12.68 11.73 -21.76
C HIS A 351 -14.19 11.96 -21.89
N LEU A 352 -14.85 12.31 -20.78
CA LEU A 352 -16.27 12.70 -20.81
C LEU A 352 -16.51 13.88 -21.76
N GLN A 353 -15.62 14.88 -21.77
CA GLN A 353 -15.70 16.02 -22.70
C GLN A 353 -15.51 15.55 -24.15
N GLN A 354 -14.46 14.76 -24.42
CA GLN A 354 -14.16 14.24 -25.76
C GLN A 354 -15.31 13.40 -26.34
N TYR A 355 -15.84 12.44 -25.57
CA TYR A 355 -16.99 11.65 -26.00
C TYR A 355 -18.21 12.54 -26.25
N SER A 356 -18.45 13.55 -25.41
CA SER A 356 -19.60 14.43 -25.56
C SER A 356 -19.53 15.24 -26.85
N HIS A 357 -18.37 15.82 -27.21
CA HIS A 357 -18.22 16.51 -28.50
C HIS A 357 -18.46 15.57 -29.69
N GLN A 358 -17.89 14.36 -29.66
CA GLN A 358 -18.13 13.36 -30.72
C GLN A 358 -19.61 13.00 -30.84
N ILE A 359 -20.34 12.88 -29.72
CA ILE A 359 -21.78 12.59 -29.73
C ILE A 359 -22.56 13.74 -30.37
N LEU A 360 -22.22 14.99 -30.05
CA LEU A 360 -22.89 16.16 -30.65
C LEU A 360 -22.69 16.25 -32.17
N GLU A 361 -21.57 15.76 -32.69
CA GLU A 361 -21.29 15.75 -34.13
C GLU A 361 -22.10 14.69 -34.89
N HIS A 362 -22.46 13.58 -34.24
CA HIS A 362 -22.99 12.39 -34.92
C HIS A 362 -24.45 12.06 -34.56
N SER A 363 -25.00 12.65 -33.50
CA SER A 363 -26.35 12.34 -33.00
C SER A 363 -27.39 13.36 -33.47
N ALA A 364 -28.63 12.92 -33.65
CA ALA A 364 -29.73 13.83 -34.00
C ALA A 364 -29.92 14.89 -32.89
N PRO A 365 -30.08 16.20 -33.23
CA PRO A 365 -30.12 17.29 -32.24
C PRO A 365 -31.25 17.22 -31.21
N ASP A 366 -32.25 16.37 -31.43
CA ASP A 366 -33.40 16.15 -30.55
C ASP A 366 -33.38 14.79 -29.84
N SER A 367 -32.34 13.98 -30.06
CA SER A 367 -32.19 12.65 -29.46
C SER A 367 -31.76 12.70 -27.98
N PRO A 368 -32.09 11.67 -27.18
CA PRO A 368 -31.55 11.53 -25.82
C PRO A 368 -30.03 11.42 -25.75
N ASP A 369 -29.40 10.88 -26.79
CA ASP A 369 -27.94 10.78 -26.94
C ASP A 369 -27.31 12.17 -26.97
N TYR A 370 -27.82 13.05 -27.84
CA TYR A 370 -27.39 14.45 -27.97
C TYR A 370 -27.58 15.20 -26.65
N ALA A 371 -28.73 15.03 -26.02
CA ALA A 371 -29.03 15.65 -24.74
C ALA A 371 -28.12 15.19 -23.59
N ALA A 372 -27.72 13.91 -23.58
CA ALA A 372 -26.78 13.37 -22.62
C ALA A 372 -25.41 14.06 -22.72
N ALA A 373 -24.91 14.26 -23.94
CA ALA A 373 -23.67 14.98 -24.18
C ALA A 373 -23.77 16.46 -23.76
N LEU A 374 -24.87 17.14 -24.10
CA LEU A 374 -25.12 18.51 -23.64
C LEU A 374 -25.13 18.63 -22.11
N ALA A 375 -25.70 17.65 -21.41
CA ALA A 375 -25.72 17.66 -19.95
C ALA A 375 -24.31 17.56 -19.36
N VAL A 376 -23.45 16.69 -19.90
CA VAL A 376 -22.05 16.56 -19.46
C VAL A 376 -21.31 17.88 -19.64
N LEU A 377 -21.34 18.45 -20.85
CA LEU A 377 -20.65 19.70 -21.16
C LEU A 377 -21.21 20.88 -20.36
N GLY A 378 -22.53 20.99 -20.24
CA GLY A 378 -23.18 22.06 -19.48
C GLY A 378 -22.86 22.02 -17.98
N TYR A 379 -22.74 20.83 -17.37
CA TYR A 379 -22.27 20.73 -15.98
C TYR A 379 -20.78 21.09 -15.85
N GLN A 380 -19.94 20.76 -16.83
CA GLN A 380 -18.53 21.18 -16.84
C GLN A 380 -18.36 22.70 -16.99
N MET A 381 -19.25 23.39 -17.71
CA MET A 381 -19.30 24.86 -17.77
C MET A 381 -19.53 25.51 -16.40
N LEU A 382 -20.30 24.86 -15.52
CA LEU A 382 -20.47 25.34 -14.14
C LEU A 382 -19.16 25.28 -13.34
N SER A 383 -18.21 24.44 -13.74
CA SER A 383 -16.88 24.31 -13.13
C SER A 383 -15.78 25.19 -13.76
N GLY A 384 -16.06 25.90 -14.86
CA GLY A 384 -15.14 26.93 -15.41
C GLY A 384 -14.48 26.64 -16.76
N SER A 385 -15.11 25.85 -17.67
CA SER A 385 -14.60 25.59 -19.02
C SER A 385 -14.88 26.73 -20.03
N ASP A 386 -14.07 26.87 -21.09
CA ASP A 386 -14.09 28.00 -22.03
C ASP A 386 -15.15 27.93 -23.18
N ASP A 387 -15.65 26.76 -23.57
CA ASP A 387 -16.62 26.57 -24.69
C ASP A 387 -18.08 26.87 -24.32
N THR A 388 -18.34 28.05 -23.75
CA THR A 388 -19.61 28.30 -23.03
C THR A 388 -20.80 28.70 -23.90
N ALA A 389 -20.60 29.43 -25.00
CA ALA A 389 -21.71 30.05 -25.74
C ALA A 389 -22.44 29.07 -26.68
N ASP A 390 -21.70 28.23 -27.42
CA ASP A 390 -22.26 27.27 -28.38
C ASP A 390 -23.10 26.18 -27.67
N ILE A 391 -22.58 25.61 -26.60
CA ILE A 391 -23.27 24.57 -25.83
C ILE A 391 -24.55 25.09 -25.18
N TYR A 392 -24.55 26.34 -24.68
CA TYR A 392 -25.74 26.98 -24.14
C TYR A 392 -26.85 27.13 -25.21
N ALA A 393 -26.50 27.58 -26.41
CA ALA A 393 -27.46 27.69 -27.52
C ALA A 393 -28.04 26.32 -27.91
N LYS A 394 -27.20 25.28 -28.04
CA LYS A 394 -27.65 23.92 -28.35
C LYS A 394 -28.60 23.35 -27.29
N MET A 395 -28.38 23.65 -26.00
CA MET A 395 -29.30 23.28 -24.92
C MET A 395 -30.65 23.99 -25.03
N LEU A 396 -30.66 25.28 -25.40
CA LEU A 396 -31.89 26.03 -25.65
C LEU A 396 -32.69 25.46 -26.81
N ASP A 397 -32.00 25.13 -27.91
CA ASP A 397 -32.60 24.56 -29.11
C ASP A 397 -33.20 23.19 -28.81
N TYR A 398 -32.46 22.31 -28.11
CA TYR A 398 -32.98 21.02 -27.66
C TYR A 398 -34.28 21.18 -26.86
N CYS A 399 -34.27 22.05 -25.85
CA CYS A 399 -35.44 22.25 -24.99
C CYS A 399 -36.63 22.81 -25.76
N SER A 400 -36.38 23.70 -26.71
CA SER A 400 -37.43 24.32 -27.52
C SER A 400 -38.06 23.31 -28.48
N ASN A 401 -37.23 22.50 -29.16
CA ASN A 401 -37.66 21.47 -30.10
C ASN A 401 -38.49 20.40 -29.39
N VAL A 402 -37.98 19.81 -28.31
CA VAL A 402 -38.69 18.76 -27.56
C VAL A 402 -40.01 19.26 -26.96
N SER A 403 -40.07 20.54 -26.56
CA SER A 403 -41.32 21.13 -26.04
C SER A 403 -42.40 21.32 -27.11
N GLN A 404 -42.03 21.38 -28.39
CA GLN A 404 -42.95 21.55 -29.52
C GLN A 404 -43.31 20.22 -30.19
N MET A 405 -42.66 19.12 -29.80
CA MET A 405 -42.98 17.79 -30.31
C MET A 405 -44.35 17.31 -29.81
N ASP A 406 -45.13 16.71 -30.71
CA ASP A 406 -46.43 16.13 -30.37
C ASP A 406 -46.27 14.96 -29.38
N ASN A 407 -45.29 14.09 -29.61
CA ASN A 407 -45.09 12.85 -28.85
C ASN A 407 -43.59 12.62 -28.54
N PRO A 408 -42.96 13.42 -27.67
CA PRO A 408 -41.59 13.17 -27.25
C PRO A 408 -41.50 11.85 -26.49
N THR A 409 -40.40 11.11 -26.68
CA THR A 409 -40.15 9.91 -25.88
C THR A 409 -39.97 10.28 -24.40
N PRO A 410 -40.27 9.37 -23.46
CA PRO A 410 -40.05 9.62 -22.04
C PRO A 410 -38.64 10.08 -21.69
N HIS A 411 -37.60 9.53 -22.34
CA HIS A 411 -36.22 10.00 -22.13
C HIS A 411 -35.90 11.35 -22.79
N GLN A 412 -36.50 11.71 -23.94
CA GLN A 412 -36.42 13.10 -24.45
C GLN A 412 -37.03 14.09 -23.47
N TYR A 413 -38.19 13.73 -22.92
CA TYR A 413 -38.89 14.55 -21.92
C TYR A 413 -38.11 14.68 -20.60
N ARG A 414 -37.48 13.59 -20.13
CA ARG A 414 -36.55 13.61 -18.98
C ARG A 414 -35.41 14.61 -19.19
N TRP A 415 -34.83 14.62 -20.38
CA TRP A 415 -33.73 15.54 -20.70
C TRP A 415 -34.17 16.99 -20.83
N LEU A 416 -35.36 17.25 -21.39
CA LEU A 416 -35.97 18.59 -21.37
C LEU A 416 -35.99 19.18 -19.95
N ILE A 417 -36.43 18.41 -18.96
CA ILE A 417 -36.48 18.85 -17.55
C ILE A 417 -35.06 19.09 -17.00
N SER A 418 -34.15 18.15 -17.25
CA SER A 418 -32.79 18.19 -16.73
C SER A 418 -31.99 19.37 -17.32
N LEU A 419 -32.06 19.57 -18.64
CA LEU A 419 -31.39 20.66 -19.34
C LEU A 419 -32.04 22.01 -19.04
N SER A 420 -33.36 22.10 -18.87
CA SER A 420 -34.01 23.33 -18.40
C SER A 420 -33.53 23.73 -17.01
N THR A 421 -33.34 22.76 -16.11
CA THR A 421 -32.75 23.01 -14.78
C THR A 421 -31.31 23.50 -14.89
N LEU A 422 -30.51 22.87 -15.77
CA LEU A 422 -29.11 23.22 -16.01
C LEU A 422 -28.94 24.61 -16.63
N LEU A 423 -29.75 24.96 -17.64
CA LEU A 423 -29.83 26.31 -18.20
C LEU A 423 -30.13 27.34 -17.10
N GLY A 424 -31.08 27.03 -16.22
CA GLY A 424 -31.40 27.85 -15.05
C GLY A 424 -30.20 28.07 -14.11
N LEU A 425 -29.43 27.01 -13.83
CA LEU A 425 -28.21 27.09 -13.03
C LEU A 425 -27.13 27.95 -13.70
N ILE A 426 -26.92 27.78 -15.01
CA ILE A 426 -25.93 28.54 -15.79
C ILE A 426 -26.29 30.03 -15.80
N CYS A 427 -27.55 30.38 -16.10
CA CYS A 427 -28.02 31.76 -16.03
C CYS A 427 -27.84 32.35 -14.64
N ASN A 428 -28.18 31.59 -13.58
CA ASN A 428 -28.04 32.06 -12.21
C ASN A 428 -26.58 32.33 -11.81
N LYS A 429 -25.65 31.46 -12.25
CA LYS A 429 -24.19 31.63 -12.08
C LYS A 429 -23.71 32.90 -12.79
N ASN A 430 -24.21 33.17 -14.00
CA ASN A 430 -23.89 34.36 -14.77
C ASN A 430 -24.68 35.62 -14.34
N ASN A 431 -25.36 35.55 -13.19
CA ASN A 431 -26.18 36.62 -12.62
C ASN A 431 -27.38 37.06 -13.50
N ASP A 432 -27.75 36.29 -14.51
CA ASP A 432 -28.96 36.49 -15.32
C ASP A 432 -30.17 35.87 -14.62
N LYS A 433 -30.71 36.60 -13.64
CA LYS A 433 -31.81 36.12 -12.79
C LYS A 433 -33.11 35.94 -13.58
N THR A 434 -33.34 36.72 -14.63
CA THR A 434 -34.56 36.66 -15.43
C THR A 434 -34.61 35.36 -16.23
N ASN A 435 -33.58 35.07 -17.03
CA ASN A 435 -33.54 33.81 -17.79
C ASN A 435 -33.41 32.59 -16.87
N ALA A 436 -32.74 32.73 -15.72
CA ALA A 436 -32.73 31.68 -14.71
C ALA A 436 -34.15 31.30 -14.27
N LEU A 437 -34.99 32.28 -13.90
CA LEU A 437 -36.37 32.03 -13.50
C LEU A 437 -37.21 31.41 -14.63
N ILE A 438 -37.01 31.84 -15.89
CA ILE A 438 -37.73 31.28 -17.05
C ILE A 438 -37.43 29.78 -17.20
N HIS A 439 -36.15 29.40 -17.22
CA HIS A 439 -35.75 28.01 -17.44
C HIS A 439 -36.10 27.11 -16.26
N LEU A 440 -35.90 27.59 -15.03
CA LEU A 440 -36.30 26.85 -13.82
C LEU A 440 -37.83 26.67 -13.75
N SER A 441 -38.60 27.67 -14.17
CA SER A 441 -40.06 27.57 -14.26
C SER A 441 -40.49 26.50 -15.27
N ARG A 442 -39.82 26.41 -16.43
CA ARG A 442 -40.07 25.35 -17.42
C ARG A 442 -39.87 23.95 -16.82
N ALA A 443 -38.76 23.73 -16.09
CA ALA A 443 -38.53 22.46 -15.40
C ALA A 443 -39.57 22.20 -14.30
N ALA A 444 -39.85 23.18 -13.45
CA ALA A 444 -40.75 23.05 -12.30
C ALA A 444 -42.21 22.76 -12.69
N ASN A 445 -42.65 23.26 -13.85
CA ASN A 445 -44.01 23.07 -14.35
C ASN A 445 -44.22 21.75 -15.12
N SER A 446 -43.17 20.95 -15.31
CA SER A 446 -43.25 19.69 -16.05
C SER A 446 -44.10 18.63 -15.33
N SER A 447 -44.73 17.74 -16.09
CA SER A 447 -45.53 16.61 -15.59
C SER A 447 -44.61 15.45 -15.21
N ILE A 448 -44.89 14.80 -14.09
CA ILE A 448 -44.10 13.65 -13.63
C ILE A 448 -44.51 12.35 -14.36
N ASP A 449 -45.73 12.28 -14.86
CA ASP A 449 -46.34 11.07 -15.44
C ASP A 449 -45.74 10.70 -16.81
N LYS A 450 -45.07 11.65 -17.45
CA LYS A 450 -44.44 11.46 -18.77
C LYS A 450 -43.11 10.69 -18.72
N PHE A 451 -42.53 10.49 -17.53
CA PHE A 451 -41.28 9.73 -17.37
C PHE A 451 -41.36 8.81 -16.15
N SER A 452 -40.88 9.28 -15.00
CA SER A 452 -40.81 8.55 -13.73
C SER A 452 -40.76 9.59 -12.62
N PRO A 453 -41.40 9.34 -11.46
CA PRO A 453 -41.30 10.20 -10.28
C PRO A 453 -39.86 10.55 -9.85
N SER A 454 -38.87 9.72 -10.19
CA SER A 454 -37.44 9.96 -9.93
C SER A 454 -36.89 11.28 -10.50
N ILE A 455 -37.48 11.82 -11.59
CA ILE A 455 -37.09 13.14 -12.13
C ILE A 455 -37.49 14.31 -11.21
N GLY A 456 -38.29 14.02 -10.18
CA GLY A 456 -38.74 14.95 -9.16
C GLY A 456 -37.59 15.72 -8.49
N THR A 457 -36.39 15.14 -8.41
CA THR A 457 -35.20 15.83 -7.90
C THR A 457 -34.91 17.14 -8.66
N LYS A 458 -34.99 17.14 -10.00
CA LYS A 458 -34.76 18.33 -10.83
C LYS A 458 -35.90 19.34 -10.75
N ILE A 459 -37.13 18.84 -10.63
CA ILE A 459 -38.33 19.66 -10.44
C ILE A 459 -38.25 20.43 -9.10
N LEU A 460 -37.98 19.73 -8.00
CA LEU A 460 -37.89 20.34 -6.67
C LEU A 460 -36.66 21.25 -6.53
N GLN A 461 -35.52 20.84 -7.09
CA GLN A 461 -34.34 21.71 -7.22
C GLN A 461 -34.72 23.02 -7.93
N SER A 462 -35.52 22.95 -8.99
CA SER A 462 -35.95 24.14 -9.73
C SER A 462 -36.88 25.04 -8.92
N PHE A 463 -37.81 24.49 -8.14
CA PHE A 463 -38.64 25.28 -7.22
C PHE A 463 -37.77 25.97 -6.16
N TYR A 464 -36.85 25.24 -5.53
CA TYR A 464 -35.95 25.78 -4.51
C TYR A 464 -35.12 26.95 -5.05
N LEU A 465 -34.49 26.78 -6.22
CA LEU A 465 -33.67 27.82 -6.83
C LEU A 465 -34.49 29.06 -7.21
N GLN A 466 -35.72 28.89 -7.72
CA GLN A 466 -36.62 30.02 -7.96
C GLN A 466 -36.92 30.78 -6.68
N SER A 467 -37.22 30.09 -5.58
CA SER A 467 -37.48 30.71 -4.29
C SER A 467 -36.27 31.52 -3.79
N VAL A 468 -35.06 30.95 -3.86
CA VAL A 468 -33.83 31.64 -3.47
C VAL A 468 -33.58 32.89 -4.33
N ILE A 469 -33.75 32.80 -5.65
CA ILE A 469 -33.60 33.95 -6.55
C ILE A 469 -34.64 35.03 -6.22
N LEU A 470 -35.90 34.67 -6.04
CA LEU A 470 -36.96 35.63 -5.73
C LEU A 470 -36.75 36.32 -4.38
N ILE A 471 -36.25 35.58 -3.37
CA ILE A 471 -35.85 36.15 -2.08
C ILE A 471 -34.72 37.16 -2.27
N SER A 472 -33.69 36.83 -3.06
CA SER A 472 -32.58 37.74 -3.37
C SER A 472 -33.03 39.03 -4.08
N LEU A 473 -34.11 38.95 -4.87
CA LEU A 473 -34.74 40.09 -5.55
C LEU A 473 -35.79 40.81 -4.69
N ASN A 474 -35.89 40.45 -3.39
CA ASN A 474 -36.88 40.97 -2.44
C ASN A 474 -38.34 40.81 -2.91
N ARG A 475 -38.63 39.77 -3.70
CA ARG A 475 -39.97 39.38 -4.18
C ARG A 475 -40.55 38.28 -3.30
N ILE A 476 -40.71 38.57 -2.01
CA ILE A 476 -41.01 37.56 -0.98
C ILE A 476 -42.36 36.86 -1.23
N SER A 477 -43.42 37.60 -1.58
CA SER A 477 -44.73 36.99 -1.87
C SER A 477 -44.70 36.02 -3.06
N CYS A 478 -43.90 36.32 -4.08
CA CYS A 478 -43.69 35.41 -5.20
C CYS A 478 -42.92 34.17 -4.74
N ALA A 479 -41.85 34.35 -3.94
CA ALA A 479 -41.08 33.24 -3.40
C ALA A 479 -41.98 32.30 -2.58
N GLU A 480 -42.88 32.84 -1.76
CA GLU A 480 -43.83 32.06 -0.97
C GLU A 480 -44.75 31.18 -1.83
N ILE A 481 -45.31 31.72 -2.91
CA ILE A 481 -46.14 30.96 -3.85
C ILE A 481 -45.33 29.81 -4.47
N ILE A 482 -44.08 30.07 -4.87
CA ILE A 482 -43.19 29.04 -5.43
C ILE A 482 -42.88 27.97 -4.38
N VAL A 483 -42.63 28.35 -3.12
CA VAL A 483 -42.38 27.42 -2.03
C VAL A 483 -43.58 26.51 -1.79
N ASP A 484 -44.78 27.07 -1.70
CA ASP A 484 -46.01 26.30 -1.46
C ASP A 484 -46.28 25.31 -2.60
N ARG A 485 -46.02 25.71 -3.85
CA ARG A 485 -46.12 24.83 -5.01
C ARG A 485 -45.10 23.70 -4.97
N GLY A 486 -43.86 24.01 -4.60
CA GLY A 486 -42.80 23.01 -4.48
C GLY A 486 -43.06 21.99 -3.36
N ILE A 487 -43.54 22.43 -2.19
CA ILE A 487 -43.93 21.52 -1.10
C ILE A 487 -45.05 20.59 -1.55
N LYS A 488 -46.12 21.13 -2.17
CA LYS A 488 -47.23 20.32 -2.70
C LYS A 488 -46.75 19.30 -3.73
N ARG A 489 -45.85 19.70 -4.64
CA ARG A 489 -45.26 18.81 -5.64
C ARG A 489 -44.39 17.72 -5.00
N GLY A 490 -43.59 18.07 -3.99
CA GLY A 490 -42.76 17.08 -3.31
C GLY A 490 -43.59 16.06 -2.54
N ILE A 491 -44.68 16.48 -1.89
CA ILE A 491 -45.65 15.55 -1.29
C ILE A 491 -46.23 14.64 -2.37
N GLN A 492 -46.68 15.17 -3.50
CA GLN A 492 -47.22 14.38 -4.62
C GLN A 492 -46.23 13.30 -5.10
N LEU A 493 -44.93 13.60 -5.13
CA LEU A 493 -43.88 12.64 -5.51
C LEU A 493 -43.77 11.46 -4.53
N LEU A 494 -44.13 11.63 -3.26
CA LEU A 494 -44.13 10.56 -2.25
C LEU A 494 -45.38 9.66 -2.32
N TYR A 495 -46.46 10.14 -2.94
CA TYR A 495 -47.72 9.40 -3.09
C TYR A 495 -47.83 8.77 -4.49
N GLN A 496 -46.90 7.88 -4.83
CA GLN A 496 -46.88 7.15 -6.11
C GLN A 496 -47.07 5.65 -5.89
N HIS A 497 -47.43 4.93 -6.96
CA HIS A 497 -47.58 3.47 -6.89
C HIS A 497 -46.24 2.81 -6.52
N PRO A 498 -46.20 1.81 -5.62
CA PRO A 498 -44.95 1.18 -5.17
C PRO A 498 -44.04 0.71 -6.32
N ASP A 499 -44.63 0.15 -7.38
CA ASP A 499 -43.88 -0.31 -8.56
C ASP A 499 -43.16 0.83 -9.32
N GLU A 500 -43.69 2.06 -9.26
CA GLU A 500 -43.03 3.24 -9.85
C GLU A 500 -42.03 3.89 -8.86
N LEU A 501 -42.13 3.57 -7.57
CA LEU A 501 -41.19 4.02 -6.52
C LEU A 501 -39.93 3.14 -6.46
N VAL A 502 -40.09 1.82 -6.46
CA VAL A 502 -39.00 0.89 -6.16
C VAL A 502 -38.88 -0.26 -7.16
N GLY A 503 -39.70 -0.29 -8.22
CA GLY A 503 -39.80 -1.45 -9.10
C GLY A 503 -40.53 -2.62 -8.42
N LYS A 504 -40.29 -3.84 -8.89
CA LYS A 504 -40.87 -5.06 -8.32
C LYS A 504 -40.45 -5.22 -6.87
N ILE A 505 -41.42 -5.37 -5.97
CA ILE A 505 -41.16 -5.61 -4.53
C ILE A 505 -40.32 -6.88 -4.31
N SER A 506 -40.45 -7.90 -5.16
CA SER A 506 -39.64 -9.12 -5.10
C SER A 506 -38.17 -8.92 -5.49
N GLN A 507 -37.84 -7.82 -6.19
CA GLN A 507 -36.50 -7.49 -6.66
C GLN A 507 -36.36 -5.95 -6.78
N PRO A 508 -36.33 -5.21 -5.66
CA PRO A 508 -36.46 -3.77 -5.68
C PRO A 508 -35.17 -3.07 -6.17
N PHE A 509 -35.33 -1.92 -6.80
CA PHE A 509 -34.24 -1.04 -7.19
C PHE A 509 -33.82 -0.13 -6.04
N ASN A 510 -32.74 -0.50 -5.36
CA ASN A 510 -32.20 0.30 -4.27
C ASN A 510 -31.78 1.72 -4.71
N PHE A 511 -31.31 1.90 -5.95
CA PHE A 511 -30.84 3.20 -6.43
C PHE A 511 -31.97 4.25 -6.46
N VAL A 512 -33.21 3.84 -6.67
CA VAL A 512 -34.35 4.77 -6.69
C VAL A 512 -34.62 5.32 -5.29
N LEU A 513 -34.36 4.55 -4.24
CA LEU A 513 -34.46 5.03 -2.85
C LEU A 513 -33.43 6.13 -2.54
N TYR A 514 -32.23 6.09 -3.13
CA TYR A 514 -31.28 7.20 -3.02
C TYR A 514 -31.82 8.47 -3.68
N ILE A 515 -32.55 8.35 -4.79
CA ILE A 515 -33.22 9.49 -5.43
C ILE A 515 -34.36 10.04 -4.54
N TYR A 516 -35.12 9.16 -3.87
CA TYR A 516 -36.17 9.59 -2.92
C TYR A 516 -35.62 10.26 -1.67
N HIS A 517 -34.46 9.82 -1.19
CA HIS A 517 -33.72 10.53 -0.15
C HIS A 517 -33.44 11.98 -0.58
N ASP A 518 -32.98 12.20 -1.82
CA ASP A 518 -32.75 13.56 -2.33
C ASP A 518 -34.04 14.37 -2.49
N ILE A 519 -35.16 13.72 -2.86
CA ILE A 519 -36.48 14.37 -2.89
C ILE A 519 -36.88 14.88 -1.50
N LEU A 520 -36.67 14.07 -0.47
CA LEU A 520 -36.93 14.47 0.93
C LEU A 520 -36.01 15.60 1.36
N ASP A 521 -34.74 15.58 0.96
CA ASP A 521 -33.79 16.65 1.24
C ASP A 521 -34.23 17.99 0.62
N TRP A 522 -34.70 17.99 -0.63
CA TRP A 522 -35.27 19.17 -1.26
C TRP A 522 -36.55 19.66 -0.57
N LEU A 523 -37.40 18.75 -0.11
CA LEU A 523 -38.58 19.09 0.67
C LEU A 523 -38.23 19.78 1.99
N ILE A 524 -37.25 19.26 2.73
CA ILE A 524 -36.75 19.87 3.97
C ILE A 524 -36.27 21.30 3.70
N LYS A 525 -35.47 21.49 2.65
CA LYS A 525 -34.96 22.82 2.25
C LYS A 525 -36.08 23.81 1.96
N MET A 526 -37.15 23.36 1.30
CA MET A 526 -38.31 24.18 0.98
C MET A 526 -39.13 24.54 2.23
N VAL A 527 -39.31 23.59 3.15
CA VAL A 527 -39.98 23.82 4.44
C VAL A 527 -39.21 24.83 5.29
N ASN A 528 -37.87 24.73 5.34
CA ASN A 528 -37.02 25.68 6.03
C ASN A 528 -37.19 27.11 5.47
N ILE A 529 -37.22 27.25 4.13
CA ILE A 529 -37.52 28.55 3.49
C ILE A 529 -38.92 29.04 3.89
N LYS A 530 -39.95 28.18 3.82
CA LYS A 530 -41.33 28.56 4.20
C LYS A 530 -41.38 29.12 5.61
N ASN A 531 -40.74 28.45 6.56
CA ASN A 531 -40.71 28.85 7.96
C ASN A 531 -39.92 30.15 8.20
N ALA A 532 -38.95 30.46 7.34
CA ALA A 532 -38.20 31.71 7.43
C ALA A 532 -38.94 32.94 6.86
N ILE A 533 -39.94 32.75 5.99
CA ILE A 533 -40.64 33.86 5.31
C ILE A 533 -41.31 34.85 6.28
N PRO A 534 -42.14 34.42 7.26
CA PRO A 534 -42.87 35.36 8.13
C PRO A 534 -41.97 36.31 8.92
N GLY A 535 -40.80 35.82 9.35
CA GLY A 535 -39.81 36.61 10.10
C GLY A 535 -38.65 37.14 9.25
N ARG A 536 -38.65 36.92 7.93
CA ARG A 536 -37.51 37.15 7.02
C ARG A 536 -36.18 36.58 7.53
N LYS A 537 -36.22 35.43 8.22
CA LYS A 537 -35.07 34.78 8.86
C LYS A 537 -34.29 33.90 7.87
N PHE A 538 -34.01 34.40 6.67
CA PHE A 538 -33.42 33.60 5.59
C PHE A 538 -31.98 33.14 5.88
N ASN A 539 -31.24 33.87 6.71
CA ASN A 539 -29.92 33.43 7.18
C ASN A 539 -30.01 32.15 8.03
N ILE A 540 -31.08 31.99 8.81
CA ILE A 540 -31.32 30.78 9.62
C ILE A 540 -31.72 29.62 8.72
N ALA A 541 -32.61 29.85 7.75
CA ALA A 541 -32.94 28.82 6.76
C ALA A 541 -31.71 28.34 5.98
N ASN A 542 -30.76 29.24 5.65
CA ASN A 542 -29.50 28.85 5.02
C ASN A 542 -28.64 27.97 5.93
N PHE A 543 -28.57 28.29 7.23
CA PHE A 543 -27.87 27.46 8.22
C PHE A 543 -28.54 26.09 8.37
N ASP A 544 -29.87 26.03 8.51
CA ASP A 544 -30.63 24.79 8.62
C ASP A 544 -30.50 23.94 7.35
N ASN A 545 -30.43 24.58 6.18
CA ASN A 545 -30.18 23.91 4.91
C ASN A 545 -28.76 23.36 4.79
N GLY A 546 -27.79 23.93 5.53
CA GLY A 546 -26.45 23.38 5.69
C GLY A 546 -26.40 22.13 6.58
N ASN A 547 -27.43 21.91 7.41
CA ASN A 547 -27.54 20.76 8.30
C ASN A 547 -28.33 19.59 7.71
N THR A 548 -28.74 19.66 6.43
CA THR A 548 -29.43 18.52 5.81
C THR A 548 -28.44 17.39 5.51
N TRP A 549 -28.95 16.15 5.40
CA TRP A 549 -28.11 14.96 5.21
C TRP A 549 -27.20 15.08 3.99
N SER A 550 -27.69 15.62 2.87
CA SER A 550 -26.87 15.83 1.67
C SER A 550 -25.74 16.84 1.90
N ALA A 551 -26.01 17.93 2.63
CA ALA A 551 -25.02 18.95 2.95
C ALA A 551 -23.96 18.43 3.92
N LEU A 552 -24.37 17.72 4.98
CA LEU A 552 -23.46 17.08 5.94
C LEU A 552 -22.59 15.98 5.29
N LEU A 553 -23.16 15.18 4.39
CA LEU A 553 -22.39 14.19 3.63
C LEU A 553 -21.38 14.87 2.70
N HIS A 554 -21.76 15.95 2.02
CA HIS A 554 -20.85 16.71 1.18
C HIS A 554 -19.71 17.35 1.99
N GLU A 555 -20.01 17.95 3.14
CA GLU A 555 -19.02 18.51 4.06
C GLU A 555 -18.06 17.42 4.57
N ARG A 556 -18.59 16.28 5.03
CA ARG A 556 -17.77 15.13 5.45
C ARG A 556 -16.92 14.58 4.32
N MET A 557 -17.45 14.49 3.10
CA MET A 557 -16.70 14.03 1.93
C MET A 557 -15.57 15.01 1.58
N ASN A 558 -15.84 16.31 1.63
CA ASN A 558 -14.81 17.34 1.45
C ASN A 558 -13.74 17.27 2.55
N ALA A 559 -14.15 17.05 3.81
CA ALA A 559 -13.22 16.85 4.91
C ALA A 559 -12.36 15.58 4.74
N ILE A 560 -12.94 14.48 4.26
CA ILE A 560 -12.22 13.24 3.93
C ILE A 560 -11.22 13.50 2.78
N ASN A 561 -11.64 14.20 1.73
CA ASN A 561 -10.75 14.54 0.61
C ASN A 561 -9.59 15.44 1.07
N ASN A 562 -9.86 16.46 1.87
CA ASN A 562 -8.83 17.33 2.44
C ASN A 562 -7.89 16.54 3.36
N MET A 563 -8.43 15.60 4.15
CA MET A 563 -7.62 14.71 4.98
C MET A 563 -6.75 13.78 4.15
N SER A 564 -7.25 13.27 3.03
CA SER A 564 -6.47 12.49 2.06
C SER A 564 -5.32 13.33 1.49
N GLN A 565 -5.58 14.59 1.11
CA GLN A 565 -4.53 15.50 0.63
C GLN A 565 -3.45 15.76 1.69
N MET A 566 -3.84 15.99 2.95
CA MET A 566 -2.88 16.15 4.05
C MET A 566 -2.05 14.87 4.29
N ILE A 567 -2.64 13.68 4.11
CA ILE A 567 -1.91 12.41 4.18
C ILE A 567 -0.89 12.33 3.03
N ASP A 568 -1.28 12.67 1.80
CA ASP A 568 -0.37 12.70 0.65
C ASP A 568 0.82 13.66 0.86
N GLU A 569 0.60 14.83 1.44
CA GLU A 569 1.66 15.78 1.78
C GLU A 569 2.59 15.26 2.89
N ARG A 570 2.01 14.62 3.91
CA ARG A 570 2.77 13.99 4.99
C ARG A 570 3.64 12.85 4.46
N ASP A 571 3.11 12.02 3.57
CA ASP A 571 3.86 10.91 2.96
C ASP A 571 5.04 11.42 2.13
N ARG A 572 4.86 12.52 1.37
CA ARG A 572 5.98 13.20 0.69
C ARG A 572 7.05 13.67 1.68
N THR A 573 6.64 14.28 2.80
CA THR A 573 7.59 14.74 3.82
C THR A 573 8.35 13.58 4.47
N ILE A 574 7.66 12.48 4.78
CA ILE A 574 8.28 11.26 5.32
C ILE A 574 9.26 10.67 4.31
N HIS A 575 8.94 10.73 3.02
CA HIS A 575 9.84 10.29 1.97
C HIS A 575 11.13 11.11 1.91
N ASP A 576 11.01 12.44 1.92
CA ASP A 576 12.18 13.33 1.91
C ASP A 576 13.08 13.06 3.13
N GLN A 577 12.47 12.82 4.29
CA GLN A 577 13.19 12.43 5.50
C GLN A 577 13.88 11.06 5.37
N LYS A 578 13.22 10.07 4.74
CA LYS A 578 13.81 8.76 4.49
C LYS A 578 15.02 8.85 3.56
N CYS A 579 14.93 9.63 2.49
CA CYS A 579 16.05 9.86 1.57
C CYS A 579 17.27 10.45 2.30
N LEU A 580 17.05 11.40 3.21
CA LEU A 580 18.11 11.97 4.05
C LEU A 580 18.72 10.94 5.02
N ILE A 581 17.91 10.02 5.56
CA ILE A 581 18.41 8.91 6.39
C ILE A 581 19.27 7.95 5.56
N ASP A 582 18.80 7.56 4.36
CA ASP A 582 19.55 6.66 3.47
C ASP A 582 20.89 7.27 3.01
N GLU A 583 20.95 8.60 2.86
CA GLU A 583 22.20 9.32 2.58
C GLU A 583 23.13 9.36 3.80
N ARG A 584 22.57 9.58 5.00
CA ARG A 584 23.32 9.53 6.26
C ARG A 584 23.89 8.13 6.53
N ASP A 585 23.13 7.07 6.29
CA ASP A 585 23.58 5.69 6.49
C ASP A 585 24.72 5.30 5.55
N ARG A 586 24.68 5.79 4.30
CA ARG A 586 25.80 5.67 3.36
C ARG A 586 27.04 6.39 3.88
N THR A 587 26.87 7.61 4.38
CA THR A 587 27.97 8.39 4.98
C THR A 587 28.57 7.66 6.20
N ILE A 588 27.74 7.07 7.06
CA ILE A 588 28.18 6.31 8.22
C ILE A 588 28.96 5.05 7.79
N HIS A 589 28.50 4.33 6.75
CA HIS A 589 29.22 3.18 6.21
C HIS A 589 30.60 3.57 5.67
N ASP A 590 30.69 4.68 4.92
CA ASP A 590 31.98 5.18 4.42
C ASP A 590 32.91 5.60 5.57
N GLN A 591 32.38 6.27 6.60
CA GLN A 591 33.15 6.62 7.79
C GLN A 591 33.64 5.38 8.55
N LYS A 592 32.81 4.35 8.67
CA LYS A 592 33.17 3.08 9.31
C LYS A 592 34.34 2.41 8.56
N ARG A 593 34.29 2.36 7.22
CA ARG A 593 35.38 1.84 6.39
C ARG A 593 36.69 2.60 6.64
N LEU A 594 36.64 3.94 6.66
CA LEU A 594 37.83 4.76 6.93
C LEU A 594 38.41 4.53 8.33
N ILE A 595 37.57 4.29 9.33
CA ILE A 595 38.02 3.92 10.68
C ILE A 595 38.71 2.56 10.67
N ASP A 596 38.14 1.56 10.00
CA ASP A 596 38.71 0.21 9.93
C ASP A 596 40.08 0.23 9.20
N GLU A 597 40.22 1.01 8.13
CA GLU A 597 41.49 1.25 7.43
C GLU A 597 42.53 1.93 8.35
N ARG A 598 42.09 2.93 9.13
CA ARG A 598 42.95 3.62 10.09
C ARG A 598 43.39 2.68 11.21
N ASP A 599 42.50 1.85 11.75
CA ASP A 599 42.82 0.91 12.83
C ASP A 599 43.82 -0.15 12.36
N SER A 600 43.70 -0.64 11.11
CA SER A 600 44.70 -1.50 10.50
C SER A 600 46.06 -0.82 10.37
N THR A 601 46.07 0.47 10.01
CA THR A 601 47.31 1.26 9.90
C THR A 601 47.95 1.45 11.29
N VAL A 602 47.15 1.77 12.30
CA VAL A 602 47.61 1.92 13.70
C VAL A 602 48.18 0.62 14.23
N LEU A 603 47.54 -0.52 13.95
CA LEU A 603 48.05 -1.84 14.34
C LEU A 603 49.42 -2.13 13.71
N THR A 604 49.56 -1.81 12.41
CA THR A 604 50.84 -1.97 11.69
C THR A 604 51.92 -1.07 12.29
N GLN A 605 51.60 0.19 12.60
CA GLN A 605 52.52 1.12 13.25
C GLN A 605 52.91 0.65 14.66
N LYS A 606 51.96 0.11 15.42
CA LYS A 606 52.23 -0.46 16.75
C LYS A 606 53.24 -1.62 16.66
N ASN A 607 53.04 -2.55 15.75
CA ASN A 607 53.98 -3.67 15.56
C ASN A 607 55.39 -3.17 15.21
N LEU A 608 55.51 -2.16 14.35
CA LEU A 608 56.80 -1.54 14.01
C LEU A 608 57.46 -0.85 15.21
N ILE A 609 56.67 -0.25 16.11
CA ILE A 609 57.19 0.34 17.36
C ILE A 609 57.66 -0.78 18.29
N ASP A 610 56.86 -1.83 18.48
CA ASP A 610 57.23 -2.97 19.33
C ASP A 610 58.55 -3.64 18.83
N GLU A 611 58.72 -3.78 17.51
CA GLU A 611 59.97 -4.25 16.90
C GLU A 611 61.14 -3.30 17.17
N ARG A 612 60.93 -1.98 17.05
CA ARG A 612 61.96 -0.98 17.36
C ARG A 612 62.35 -1.00 18.83
N ASP A 613 61.39 -1.12 19.73
CA ASP A 613 61.64 -1.17 21.17
C ASP A 613 62.46 -2.41 21.53
N LEU A 614 62.19 -3.56 20.89
CA LEU A 614 63.00 -4.77 21.04
C LEU A 614 64.44 -4.55 20.58
N VAL A 615 64.63 -3.95 19.40
CA VAL A 615 65.96 -3.63 18.86
C VAL A 615 66.69 -2.64 19.77
N SER A 616 66.02 -1.61 20.29
CA SER A 616 66.59 -0.65 21.23
C SER A 616 66.96 -1.31 22.56
N ALA A 617 66.15 -2.25 23.07
CA ALA A 617 66.50 -3.02 24.26
C ALA A 617 67.76 -3.88 24.04
N GLN A 618 67.87 -4.55 22.88
CA GLN A 618 69.06 -5.30 22.50
C GLN A 618 70.30 -4.40 22.37
N GLN A 619 70.16 -3.23 21.75
CA GLN A 619 71.25 -2.25 21.67
C GLN A 619 71.68 -1.76 23.05
N ASN A 620 70.74 -1.47 23.95
CA ASN A 620 71.07 -1.07 25.32
C ASN A 620 71.83 -2.16 26.09
N GLN A 621 71.44 -3.44 25.93
CA GLN A 621 72.20 -4.56 26.50
C GLN A 621 73.63 -4.63 25.95
N LEU A 622 73.80 -4.45 24.64
CA LEU A 622 75.12 -4.43 24.02
C LEU A 622 75.97 -3.24 24.53
N ILE A 623 75.36 -2.06 24.67
CA ILE A 623 76.03 -0.88 25.26
C ILE A 623 76.45 -1.17 26.71
N GLU A 624 75.61 -1.83 27.50
CA GLU A 624 75.96 -2.20 28.88
C GLU A 624 77.15 -3.18 28.93
N GLN A 625 77.18 -4.18 28.04
CA GLN A 625 78.31 -5.11 27.90
C GLN A 625 79.58 -4.38 27.48
N ASN A 626 79.49 -3.47 26.51
CA ASN A 626 80.61 -2.65 26.07
C ASN A 626 81.10 -1.75 27.21
N ASN A 627 80.21 -1.13 27.98
CA ASN A 627 80.56 -0.32 29.14
C ASN A 627 81.28 -1.15 30.22
N LYS A 628 80.83 -2.37 30.51
CA LYS A 628 81.54 -3.29 31.42
C LYS A 628 82.96 -3.60 30.92
N THR A 629 83.09 -3.85 29.61
CA THR A 629 84.40 -4.10 28.98
C THR A 629 85.31 -2.89 29.06
N ILE A 630 84.78 -1.69 28.80
CA ILE A 630 85.52 -0.43 28.92
C ILE A 630 85.95 -0.20 30.37
N GLN A 631 85.08 -0.41 31.36
CA GLN A 631 85.44 -0.30 32.78
C GLN A 631 86.56 -1.28 33.16
N GLN A 632 86.49 -2.52 32.67
CA GLN A 632 87.57 -3.50 32.86
C GLN A 632 88.89 -3.02 32.24
N GLN A 633 88.84 -2.44 31.03
CA GLN A 633 90.03 -1.87 30.38
C GLN A 633 90.58 -0.66 31.15
N ILE A 634 89.72 0.24 31.65
CA ILE A 634 90.11 1.38 32.50
C ILE A 634 90.81 0.88 33.77
N GLN A 635 90.28 -0.17 34.41
CA GLN A 635 90.92 -0.77 35.58
C GLN A 635 92.29 -1.31 35.24
N ASN A 636 92.42 -2.08 34.15
CA ASN A 636 93.70 -2.62 33.69
C ASN A 636 94.73 -1.50 33.40
N VAL A 637 94.31 -0.41 32.75
CA VAL A 637 95.16 0.77 32.50
C VAL A 637 95.58 1.44 33.80
N THR A 638 94.68 1.52 34.78
CA THR A 638 94.97 2.09 36.11
C THR A 638 96.00 1.25 36.85
N ASP A 639 95.84 -0.07 36.83
CA ASP A 639 96.78 -1.02 37.43
C ASP A 639 98.15 -0.92 36.76
N LEU A 640 98.19 -0.85 35.41
CA LEU A 640 99.43 -0.63 34.67
C LEU A 640 100.08 0.71 35.02
N ASN A 641 99.31 1.80 35.11
CA ASN A 641 99.82 3.12 35.51
C ASN A 641 100.40 3.09 36.93
N SER A 642 99.77 2.37 37.87
CA SER A 642 100.31 2.20 39.23
C SER A 642 101.65 1.46 39.23
N GLN A 643 101.78 0.43 38.38
CA GLN A 643 103.05 -0.29 38.21
C GLN A 643 104.12 0.61 37.59
N VAL A 644 103.77 1.41 36.57
CA VAL A 644 104.67 2.40 35.96
C VAL A 644 105.14 3.40 37.01
N SER A 645 104.23 3.97 37.80
CA SER A 645 104.59 4.92 38.86
C SER A 645 105.51 4.30 39.92
N SER A 646 105.29 3.04 40.32
CA SER A 646 106.22 2.35 41.22
C SER A 646 107.61 2.15 40.61
N LYS A 647 107.67 1.89 39.30
CA LYS A 647 108.94 1.70 38.57
C LYS A 647 109.65 3.04 38.40
N GLU A 648 108.92 4.12 38.13
CA GLU A 648 109.46 5.49 38.08
C GLU A 648 110.07 5.87 39.44
N GLN A 649 109.36 5.65 40.56
CA GLN A 649 109.93 5.85 41.90
C GLN A 649 111.21 5.04 42.13
N LYS A 650 111.24 3.79 41.64
CA LYS A 650 112.43 2.95 41.76
C LYS A 650 113.59 3.47 40.92
N VAL A 651 113.32 4.01 39.74
CA VAL A 651 114.31 4.67 38.89
C VAL A 651 114.86 5.91 39.58
N ASP A 652 114.01 6.74 40.19
CA ASP A 652 114.43 7.94 40.93
C ASP A 652 115.30 7.57 42.15
N GLU A 653 114.93 6.52 42.89
CA GLU A 653 115.77 5.97 43.97
C GLU A 653 117.14 5.54 43.47
N LEU A 654 117.19 4.80 42.35
CA LEU A 654 118.44 4.35 41.75
C LEU A 654 119.28 5.52 41.23
N GLN A 655 118.66 6.54 40.63
CA GLN A 655 119.34 7.76 40.20
C GLN A 655 119.94 8.50 41.40
N ASN A 656 119.19 8.67 42.48
CA ASN A 656 119.68 9.30 43.72
C ASN A 656 120.82 8.49 44.36
N GLN A 657 120.74 7.16 44.33
CA GLN A 657 121.85 6.29 44.76
C GLN A 657 123.08 6.48 43.88
N ASN A 658 122.89 6.61 42.56
CA ASN A 658 123.99 6.83 41.62
C ASN A 658 124.65 8.21 41.83
N ILE A 659 123.86 9.26 42.09
CA ILE A 659 124.37 10.60 42.46
C ILE A 659 125.21 10.52 43.74
N LYS A 660 124.76 9.79 44.76
CA LYS A 660 125.55 9.56 45.99
C LYS A 660 126.86 8.80 45.72
N LEU A 661 126.82 7.78 44.87
CA LEU A 661 128.01 7.04 44.48
C LEU A 661 129.02 7.93 43.74
N ILE A 662 128.56 8.79 42.83
CA ILE A 662 129.40 9.77 42.13
C ILE A 662 130.08 10.71 43.15
N SER A 663 129.33 11.27 44.10
CA SER A 663 129.89 12.13 45.16
C SER A 663 130.94 11.43 46.03
N LEU A 664 130.72 10.15 46.36
CA LEU A 664 131.68 9.34 47.14
C LEU A 664 132.96 9.03 46.35
N ILE A 665 132.83 8.84 45.03
CA ILE A 665 133.99 8.65 44.14
C ILE A 665 134.79 9.95 44.09
N ASP A 666 134.14 11.10 43.92
CA ASP A 666 134.80 12.41 43.91
C ASP A 666 135.54 12.68 45.24
N GLU A 667 134.94 12.36 46.39
CA GLU A 667 135.60 12.45 47.71
C GLU A 667 136.80 11.51 47.83
N LYS A 668 136.67 10.28 47.33
CA LYS A 668 137.76 9.30 47.38
C LYS A 668 138.93 9.73 46.52
N ASP A 669 138.66 10.29 45.33
CA ASP A 669 139.69 10.80 44.43
C ASP A 669 140.42 12.00 45.05
N LEU A 670 139.69 12.88 45.77
CA LEU A 670 140.28 13.96 46.56
C LEU A 670 141.17 13.43 47.70
N HIS A 671 140.70 12.42 48.43
CA HIS A 671 141.45 11.83 49.55
C HIS A 671 142.70 11.06 49.10
N ILE A 672 142.66 10.42 47.93
CA ILE A 672 143.82 9.77 47.28
C ILE A 672 144.86 10.82 46.87
N ALA A 673 144.42 11.96 46.35
CA ALA A 673 145.32 13.07 46.05
C ALA A 673 146.00 13.62 47.33
N GLN A 674 145.25 13.74 48.43
CA GLN A 674 145.77 14.18 49.73
C GLN A 674 146.81 13.21 50.33
N LEU A 675 146.51 11.91 50.34
CA LEU A 675 147.39 10.87 50.87
C LEU A 675 148.69 10.75 50.06
N SER A 676 148.62 10.93 48.75
CA SER A 676 149.81 10.93 47.89
C SER A 676 150.76 12.07 48.26
N ALA A 677 150.23 13.26 48.56
CA ALA A 677 151.02 14.41 49.00
C ALA A 677 151.62 14.25 50.41
N ASP A 678 150.93 13.57 51.32
CA ASP A 678 151.42 13.33 52.70
C ASP A 678 152.47 12.22 52.77
N LEU A 679 152.38 11.20 51.91
CA LEU A 679 153.38 10.13 51.81
C LEU A 679 154.75 10.67 51.34
N GLU A 680 154.72 11.68 50.46
CA GLU A 680 155.93 12.36 49.98
C GLU A 680 156.57 13.23 51.08
N ARG A 681 155.75 13.88 51.92
CA ARG A 681 156.22 14.61 53.12
C ARG A 681 156.84 13.70 54.18
N ALA A 682 156.22 12.55 54.47
CA ALA A 682 156.70 11.61 55.50
C ALA A 682 158.04 10.96 55.14
N ASN A 683 158.26 10.60 53.86
CA ASN A 683 159.53 10.08 53.38
C ASN A 683 160.70 11.07 53.54
N THR A 684 160.40 12.37 53.53
CA THR A 684 161.41 13.42 53.70
C THR A 684 161.85 13.54 55.17
N ILE A 685 160.94 13.32 56.12
CA ILE A 685 161.18 13.43 57.58
C ILE A 685 161.95 12.21 58.11
N LEU A 686 161.67 11.00 57.60
CA LEU A 686 162.38 9.77 57.96
C LEU A 686 163.89 9.82 57.66
N ARG A 687 164.31 10.63 56.68
CA ARG A 687 165.74 10.85 56.37
C ARG A 687 166.48 11.64 57.46
N ASN A 688 165.79 12.52 58.21
CA ASN A 688 166.41 13.45 59.14
C ASN A 688 166.62 12.87 60.56
N ILE A 689 165.80 11.90 60.99
CA ILE A 689 165.89 11.28 62.32
C ILE A 689 167.10 10.32 62.42
N ASN A 690 167.60 9.80 61.30
CA ASN A 690 168.77 8.91 61.25
C ASN A 690 170.12 9.56 61.65
N SER A 691 170.15 10.81 62.10
CA SER A 691 171.37 11.60 62.34
C SER A 691 171.81 11.78 63.82
N THR A 692 171.16 11.14 64.81
CA THR A 692 171.46 11.35 66.24
C THR A 692 172.45 10.31 66.85
N PRO A 693 173.45 10.68 67.68
CA PRO A 693 174.64 9.84 67.95
C PRO A 693 174.49 8.73 69.01
N VAL A 694 173.38 8.69 69.78
CA VAL A 694 173.20 7.78 70.94
C VAL A 694 172.69 6.38 70.54
N ILE A 695 172.13 6.20 69.34
CA ILE A 695 171.58 4.90 68.88
C ILE A 695 172.66 3.98 68.29
N ARG A 696 173.88 4.47 68.05
CA ARG A 696 175.00 3.66 67.52
C ARG A 696 175.53 2.62 68.54
N HIS A 697 175.25 2.77 69.84
CA HIS A 697 175.62 1.76 70.85
C HIS A 697 174.60 0.61 70.92
N LEU A 698 173.35 0.83 70.49
CA LEU A 698 172.32 -0.23 70.34
C LEU A 698 172.44 -0.99 69.02
N LEU A 699 172.96 -0.36 67.96
CA LEU A 699 173.26 -1.04 66.68
C LEU A 699 174.58 -1.83 66.66
N ARG A 700 175.35 -1.86 67.77
CA ARG A 700 176.55 -2.71 67.91
C ARG A 700 176.31 -4.02 68.68
N MET A 701 175.14 -4.19 69.31
CA MET A 701 174.80 -5.41 70.09
C MET A 701 173.86 -6.36 69.35
N LEU A 702 173.18 -5.93 68.28
CA LEU A 702 172.28 -6.80 67.50
C LEU A 702 172.55 -6.62 66.01
N ASN A 703 173.35 -7.55 65.49
CA ASN A 703 173.79 -7.69 64.11
C ASN A 703 172.62 -8.10 63.20
N ILE A 704 171.77 -7.15 62.82
CA ILE A 704 170.70 -7.36 61.83
C ILE A 704 171.05 -6.54 60.59
N LYS A 705 171.26 -7.28 59.51
CA LYS A 705 171.41 -6.79 58.13
C LYS A 705 170.16 -6.11 57.63
#